data_AF-A0AA35SXL3-F1
#
_entry.id   AF-A0AA35SXL3-F1
#
_cell.length_a   1.000
_cell.length_b   1.000
_cell.length_c   1.000
_cell.angle_alpha   90.00
_cell.angle_beta   90.00
_cell.angle_gamma   90.00
#
_symmetry.space_group_name_H-M   'P 1'
#
loop_
_entity.id
_entity.type
_entity.pdbx_description
1 polymer ?
#
loop_
_entity_poly.entity_id
_entity_poly.type
_entity_poly.pdbx_seq_one_letter_code
_entity_poly.pdbx_strand_id
1 'polypeptide(L)'
;MGDAEYRTVVPLLSSYKHALAWRRLLGTATGGLKLRKSPCRLNLLQLALYLFPLALALPFIVLDALGVWREYYLAVIYAFIHTLTVVSVRMSVYCSMRRYRQEREFDDDDDDANITSCCSHNSLSFIFSPKHFVCVLIHSLFVGVLLSFAAPLALLPRVLSDHLPLSGSVVVGTIGWLVFCNSHYSLSISNPHEVAMYRPTDLLGLGPLTRAVYLISCALAIIIVRLAVRDVSTVDLTVQLLYVAVCLLPLGWMVGCLPPLDSLLPWAMEQLLTRLMGGSPMSTDLRLSIMFLLSLVSTVLVATVAHFSNFTAALLLASASGYLLSHDLFSLFPIINPLIRLLFKTKRLSSKVQWKPHTRHLVMSSLRGSVLMLISLLLVYFSSSAREGSKTVAGGVLGSILITLWLVLSISGVCQGIYVLGLLRNPLHPWKSSEDIQGYKMWRKRLSYCSILPQLALTYVFPLLMLVFLTVSVDLNATNQWFRALGIARIFRKVWQSTWSAQIEVSVVSLLLLALPENSNWWVELGVELQTLLVGLGLEIGHEFLQKLWCGLTLFLKFLTKDGKKIQRWVYIAISVGSPLLLLSLVLTALVSSLISAPLLPLFTLPVFLVSFPRTQRFWPSLTNYSSSYTSSRDSVYYQHDVPLLSRTLLNVFSTGSVRGQPGDFYLLRCQDRTIIASILECGHRYFIINLRGLEIEETSCHTVEASKIDDMFSEAYTRKKTRFLVQLSPTEHNEAS
;
A
#
# COMPACT_ATOMS: atom_id res chain seq x y z
N MET A 1 31.84 42.68 24.35
CA MET A 1 32.34 41.80 23.27
C MET A 1 32.29 40.38 23.83
N GLY A 2 31.20 39.64 23.85
CA GLY A 2 30.05 39.61 22.95
C GLY A 2 30.09 38.25 22.25
N ASP A 3 29.71 37.20 22.97
CA ASP A 3 29.68 35.80 22.56
C ASP A 3 28.99 35.61 21.21
N ALA A 4 29.79 35.53 20.14
CA ALA A 4 29.35 34.98 18.88
C ALA A 4 29.38 33.46 19.00
N GLU A 5 28.35 32.92 19.66
CA GLU A 5 28.01 31.51 19.61
C GLU A 5 27.92 31.12 18.12
N TYR A 6 28.96 30.44 17.61
CA TYR A 6 28.99 29.83 16.28
C TYR A 6 27.91 28.75 16.27
N ARG A 7 26.65 29.13 16.07
CA ARG A 7 25.59 28.17 15.72
C ARG A 7 26.00 27.57 14.40
N THR A 8 26.59 26.38 14.45
CA THR A 8 26.91 25.56 13.28
C THR A 8 25.58 25.23 12.60
N VAL A 9 25.16 26.08 11.68
CA VAL A 9 23.94 25.88 10.91
C VAL A 9 24.19 24.68 9.99
N VAL A 10 23.55 23.56 10.30
CA VAL A 10 23.69 22.34 9.50
C VAL A 10 23.03 22.58 8.13
N PRO A 11 23.79 22.49 7.02
CA PRO A 11 23.21 22.64 5.69
C PRO A 11 22.28 21.46 5.37
N LEU A 12 21.17 21.71 4.65
CA LEU A 12 20.20 20.68 4.24
C LEU A 12 20.85 19.51 3.48
N LEU A 13 21.84 19.81 2.62
CA LEU A 13 22.64 18.85 1.88
C LEU A 13 24.11 19.26 1.94
N SER A 14 25.00 18.30 2.17
CA SER A 14 26.43 18.54 2.02
C SER A 14 26.79 18.78 0.54
N SER A 15 27.87 19.52 0.27
CA SER A 15 28.32 19.86 -1.09
C SER A 15 28.53 18.61 -1.98
N TYR A 16 29.09 17.55 -1.40
CA TYR A 16 29.21 16.25 -2.08
C TYR A 16 27.85 15.61 -2.41
N LYS A 17 26.91 15.58 -1.44
CA LYS A 17 25.56 15.03 -1.66
C LYS A 17 24.76 15.86 -2.67
N HIS A 18 24.99 17.17 -2.73
CA HIS A 18 24.36 18.06 -3.70
C HIS A 18 24.74 17.70 -5.14
N ALA A 19 26.04 17.52 -5.42
CA ALA A 19 26.51 17.11 -6.75
C ALA A 19 25.94 15.73 -7.15
N LEU A 20 25.84 14.79 -6.21
CA LEU A 20 25.23 13.49 -6.45
C LEU A 20 23.71 13.58 -6.72
N ALA A 21 22.99 14.38 -5.94
CA ALA A 21 21.55 14.58 -6.08
C ALA A 21 21.20 15.19 -7.44
N TRP A 22 21.92 16.23 -7.87
CA TRP A 22 21.71 16.86 -9.17
C TRP A 22 21.95 15.90 -10.33
N ARG A 23 23.00 15.07 -10.24
CA ARG A 23 23.30 14.04 -11.25
C ARG A 23 22.18 13.02 -11.34
N ARG A 24 21.68 12.53 -10.21
CA ARG A 24 20.58 11.55 -10.17
C ARG A 24 19.30 12.15 -10.72
N LEU A 25 18.95 13.37 -10.30
CA LEU A 25 17.75 14.07 -10.75
C LEU A 25 17.75 14.32 -12.26
N LEU A 26 18.87 14.77 -12.84
CA LEU A 26 19.01 14.90 -14.28
C LEU A 26 18.89 13.54 -15.00
N GLY A 27 19.49 12.49 -14.44
CA GLY A 27 19.33 11.13 -14.94
C GLY A 27 17.87 10.67 -14.92
N THR A 28 17.13 10.95 -13.84
CA THR A 28 15.70 10.65 -13.73
C THR A 28 14.89 11.44 -14.76
N ALA A 29 15.16 12.74 -14.94
CA ALA A 29 14.43 13.61 -15.87
C ALA A 29 14.55 13.18 -17.34
N THR A 30 15.68 12.56 -17.70
CA THR A 30 16.05 12.22 -19.08
C THR A 30 15.95 10.72 -19.41
N GLY A 31 15.37 9.91 -18.53
CA GLY A 31 15.24 8.47 -18.78
C GLY A 31 16.48 7.63 -18.48
N GLY A 32 17.54 8.23 -17.92
CA GLY A 32 18.77 7.53 -17.54
C GLY A 32 20.05 8.05 -18.18
N LEU A 33 20.02 9.20 -18.86
CA LEU A 33 21.20 9.79 -19.50
C LEU A 33 22.27 10.16 -18.46
N LYS A 34 23.52 9.75 -18.72
CA LYS A 34 24.67 9.94 -17.81
C LYS A 34 25.52 11.16 -18.20
N LEU A 35 24.89 12.33 -18.30
CA LEU A 35 25.52 13.57 -18.76
C LEU A 35 26.42 14.20 -17.68
N ARG A 36 27.67 13.75 -17.50
CA ARG A 36 28.78 14.56 -16.91
C ARG A 36 30.11 13.84 -16.73
N LYS A 37 30.13 12.49 -16.71
CA LYS A 37 31.33 11.70 -16.42
C LYS A 37 32.10 11.28 -17.68
N SER A 38 31.45 11.30 -18.85
CA SER A 38 31.98 10.71 -20.07
C SER A 38 32.58 11.72 -21.06
N PRO A 39 33.55 11.30 -21.90
CA PRO A 39 34.05 12.05 -23.04
C PRO A 39 32.91 12.64 -23.89
N CYS A 40 33.10 13.83 -24.48
CA CYS A 40 32.08 14.50 -25.30
C CYS A 40 31.47 13.59 -26.38
N ARG A 41 32.28 12.72 -26.99
CA ARG A 41 31.84 11.77 -28.03
C ARG A 41 30.77 10.78 -27.53
N LEU A 42 30.89 10.33 -26.29
CA LEU A 42 29.93 9.43 -25.66
C LEU A 42 28.62 10.14 -25.29
N ASN A 43 28.70 11.39 -24.86
CA ASN A 43 27.51 12.20 -24.56
C ASN A 43 26.71 12.46 -25.85
N LEU A 44 27.40 12.73 -26.98
CA LEU A 44 26.76 12.89 -28.28
C LEU A 44 26.09 11.59 -28.75
N LEU A 45 26.75 10.44 -28.58
CA LEU A 45 26.16 9.15 -28.90
C LEU A 45 24.93 8.83 -28.03
N GLN A 46 24.98 9.11 -26.73
CA GLN A 46 23.82 8.96 -25.84
C GLN A 46 22.65 9.85 -26.25
N LEU A 47 22.92 11.10 -26.64
CA LEU A 47 21.89 12.03 -27.13
C LEU A 47 21.28 11.56 -28.45
N ALA A 48 22.10 11.07 -29.39
CA ALA A 48 21.63 10.51 -30.65
C ALA A 48 20.72 9.29 -30.43
N LEU A 49 21.11 8.37 -29.53
CA LEU A 49 20.31 7.21 -29.16
C LEU A 49 19.01 7.58 -28.42
N TYR A 50 19.01 8.68 -27.68
CA TYR A 50 17.82 9.21 -27.00
C TYR A 50 16.80 9.82 -27.96
N LEU A 51 17.26 10.57 -28.96
CA LEU A 51 16.40 11.19 -29.97
C LEU A 51 16.03 10.24 -31.14
N PHE A 52 16.67 9.07 -31.24
CA PHE A 52 16.41 8.09 -32.28
C PHE A 52 14.92 7.75 -32.51
N PRO A 53 14.10 7.51 -31.47
CA PRO A 53 12.69 7.19 -31.67
C PRO A 53 11.91 8.34 -32.31
N LEU A 54 12.23 9.58 -31.91
CA LEU A 54 11.62 10.78 -32.50
C LEU A 54 12.07 10.95 -33.95
N ALA A 55 13.36 10.77 -34.24
CA ALA A 55 13.90 10.86 -35.60
C ALA A 55 13.24 9.84 -36.55
N LEU A 56 12.99 8.62 -36.07
CA LEU A 56 12.27 7.59 -36.83
C LEU A 56 10.78 7.93 -37.01
N ALA A 57 10.17 8.63 -36.06
CA ALA A 57 8.75 8.99 -36.10
C ALA A 57 8.43 10.20 -37.00
N LEU A 58 9.39 11.11 -37.25
CA LEU A 58 9.17 12.34 -38.02
C LEU A 58 8.47 12.13 -39.38
N PRO A 59 8.84 11.15 -40.22
CA PRO A 59 8.14 10.91 -41.49
C PRO A 59 6.66 10.56 -41.28
N PHE A 60 6.34 9.78 -40.25
CA PHE A 60 4.97 9.38 -39.93
C PHE A 60 4.14 10.55 -39.38
N ILE A 61 4.74 11.41 -38.56
CA ILE A 61 4.12 12.64 -38.06
C ILE A 61 3.75 13.55 -39.24
N VAL A 62 4.64 13.70 -40.23
CA VAL A 62 4.38 14.50 -41.43
C VAL A 62 3.28 13.87 -42.29
N LEU A 63 3.32 12.55 -42.51
CA LEU A 63 2.29 11.84 -43.28
C LEU A 63 0.89 11.94 -42.65
N ASP A 64 0.82 11.90 -41.32
CA ASP A 64 -0.43 12.12 -40.58
C ASP A 64 -0.91 13.57 -40.72
N ALA A 65 -0.02 14.56 -40.53
CA ALA A 65 -0.38 15.96 -40.70
C ALA A 65 -0.92 16.27 -42.11
N LEU A 66 -0.32 15.68 -43.15
CA LEU A 66 -0.76 15.79 -44.54
C LEU A 66 -2.01 14.96 -44.86
N GLY A 67 -2.33 13.97 -44.03
CA GLY A 67 -3.55 13.20 -44.16
C GLY A 67 -3.59 12.11 -45.17
N VAL A 68 -2.42 11.63 -45.56
CA VAL A 68 -2.31 10.65 -46.62
C VAL A 68 -2.91 9.32 -46.18
N TRP A 69 -2.70 8.92 -44.91
CA TRP A 69 -3.06 7.60 -44.36
C TRP A 69 -3.82 7.76 -43.04
N ARG A 70 -4.60 6.75 -42.64
CA ARG A 70 -5.27 6.74 -41.32
C ARG A 70 -4.26 6.49 -40.20
N GLU A 71 -4.50 7.12 -39.04
CA GLU A 71 -3.65 7.10 -37.85
C GLU A 71 -3.21 5.69 -37.41
N TYR A 72 -4.11 4.70 -37.46
CA TYR A 72 -3.79 3.34 -37.05
C TYR A 72 -2.83 2.61 -38.00
N TYR A 73 -2.88 2.85 -39.31
CA TYR A 73 -1.92 2.23 -40.25
C TYR A 73 -0.52 2.79 -40.05
N LEU A 74 -0.41 4.11 -39.86
CA LEU A 74 0.87 4.78 -39.60
C LEU A 74 1.50 4.28 -38.30
N ALA A 75 0.69 4.13 -37.24
CA ALA A 75 1.16 3.59 -35.96
C ALA A 75 1.64 2.13 -36.06
N VAL A 76 0.92 1.26 -36.78
CA VAL A 76 1.32 -0.15 -36.98
C VAL A 76 2.66 -0.25 -37.73
N ILE A 77 2.83 0.52 -38.81
CA ILE A 77 4.06 0.48 -39.61
C ILE A 77 5.25 1.02 -38.82
N TYR A 78 5.07 2.15 -38.13
CA TYR A 78 6.10 2.69 -37.25
C TYR A 78 6.48 1.69 -36.15
N ALA A 79 5.49 1.07 -35.48
CA ALA A 79 5.74 0.07 -34.45
C ALA A 79 6.53 -1.12 -34.99
N PHE A 80 6.19 -1.62 -36.18
CA PHE A 80 6.90 -2.74 -36.81
C PHE A 80 8.38 -2.40 -37.09
N ILE A 81 8.64 -1.26 -37.75
CA ILE A 81 10.00 -0.82 -38.08
C ILE A 81 10.80 -0.58 -36.80
N HIS A 82 10.21 0.13 -35.83
CA HIS A 82 10.85 0.42 -34.57
C HIS A 82 11.18 -0.85 -33.78
N THR A 83 10.26 -1.84 -33.72
CA THR A 83 10.51 -3.15 -33.10
C THR A 83 11.73 -3.83 -33.70
N LEU A 84 11.78 -3.91 -35.03
CA LEU A 84 12.88 -4.57 -35.74
C LEU A 84 14.24 -3.92 -35.41
N THR A 85 14.27 -2.58 -35.36
CA THR A 85 15.49 -1.83 -35.01
C THR A 85 15.92 -2.04 -33.55
N VAL A 86 14.99 -2.00 -32.59
CA VAL A 86 15.32 -2.17 -31.16
C VAL A 86 15.79 -3.60 -30.88
N VAL A 87 15.10 -4.61 -31.42
CA VAL A 87 15.48 -6.03 -31.26
C VAL A 87 16.86 -6.29 -31.85
N SER A 88 17.14 -5.83 -33.08
CA SER A 88 18.42 -6.05 -33.74
C SER A 88 19.60 -5.39 -33.00
N VAL A 89 19.44 -4.13 -32.56
CA VAL A 89 20.46 -3.43 -31.77
C VAL A 89 20.70 -4.14 -30.44
N ARG A 90 19.65 -4.46 -29.69
CA ARG A 90 19.77 -5.11 -28.38
C ARG A 90 20.38 -6.50 -28.46
N MET A 91 20.02 -7.29 -29.47
CA MET A 91 20.61 -8.61 -29.71
C MET A 91 22.08 -8.51 -30.07
N SER A 92 22.47 -7.54 -30.90
CA SER A 92 23.88 -7.30 -31.27
C SER A 92 24.73 -6.92 -30.06
N VAL A 93 24.20 -6.06 -29.19
CA VAL A 93 24.86 -5.67 -27.92
C VAL A 93 24.97 -6.86 -26.97
N TYR A 94 23.90 -7.65 -26.81
CA TYR A 94 23.93 -8.85 -25.96
C TYR A 94 24.98 -9.86 -26.42
N CYS A 95 25.06 -10.15 -27.73
CA CYS A 95 26.06 -11.04 -28.29
C CYS A 95 27.49 -10.52 -28.08
N SER A 96 27.70 -9.21 -28.20
CA SER A 96 29.02 -8.58 -28.00
C SER A 96 29.46 -8.64 -26.54
N MET A 97 28.56 -8.35 -25.60
CA MET A 97 28.83 -8.43 -24.15
C MET A 97 29.04 -9.87 -23.67
N ARG A 98 28.29 -10.84 -24.23
CA ARG A 98 28.44 -12.25 -23.87
C ARG A 98 29.82 -12.78 -24.22
N ARG A 99 30.37 -12.41 -25.39
CA ARG A 99 31.72 -12.80 -25.83
C ARG A 99 32.79 -12.29 -24.88
N TYR A 100 32.69 -11.02 -24.47
CA TYR A 100 33.68 -10.41 -23.59
C TYR A 100 33.61 -10.91 -22.13
N ARG A 101 32.41 -11.18 -21.59
CA ARG A 101 32.28 -11.72 -20.23
C ARG A 101 32.95 -13.09 -20.08
N GLN A 102 33.06 -13.85 -21.17
CA GLN A 102 33.79 -15.12 -21.20
C GLN A 102 35.31 -14.94 -21.21
N GLU A 103 35.80 -13.74 -21.55
CA GLU A 103 37.24 -13.41 -21.66
C GLU A 103 37.82 -12.75 -20.38
N ARG A 104 36.98 -12.24 -19.47
CA ARG A 104 37.41 -11.63 -18.18
C ARG A 104 36.55 -12.10 -17.01
N GLU A 105 36.95 -13.18 -16.37
CA GLU A 105 36.49 -13.58 -15.03
C GLU A 105 37.51 -13.17 -13.91
N PHE A 106 38.56 -12.41 -14.27
CA PHE A 106 39.57 -11.90 -13.35
C PHE A 106 39.74 -10.38 -13.54
N ASP A 107 39.38 -9.61 -12.52
CA ASP A 107 39.53 -8.16 -12.26
C ASP A 107 38.20 -7.46 -12.04
N ASP A 108 37.70 -7.62 -10.81
CA ASP A 108 36.76 -6.71 -10.18
C ASP A 108 37.59 -5.62 -9.49
N ASP A 109 37.88 -4.51 -10.18
CA ASP A 109 38.03 -3.19 -9.56
C ASP A 109 38.05 -2.09 -10.64
N ASP A 110 37.56 -0.92 -10.20
CA ASP A 110 37.66 0.41 -10.79
C ASP A 110 36.59 0.92 -11.78
N ASP A 111 35.74 1.76 -11.19
CA ASP A 111 34.78 2.72 -11.75
C ASP A 111 35.36 3.75 -12.75
N ASP A 112 36.63 3.63 -13.15
CA ASP A 112 37.35 4.57 -14.05
C ASP A 112 38.04 3.83 -15.22
N ALA A 113 37.30 2.94 -15.89
CA ALA A 113 37.80 2.28 -17.10
C ALA A 113 38.13 3.31 -18.21
N ASN A 114 39.40 3.43 -18.58
CA ASN A 114 39.87 4.29 -19.68
C ASN A 114 39.13 3.98 -20.99
N ILE A 115 38.27 4.91 -21.44
CA ILE A 115 37.45 4.74 -22.64
C ILE A 115 38.22 5.19 -23.89
N THR A 116 38.70 4.24 -24.69
CA THR A 116 39.54 4.51 -25.89
C THR A 116 38.73 4.67 -27.19
N SER A 117 37.57 4.02 -27.32
CA SER A 117 36.72 4.06 -28.53
C SER A 117 35.22 3.95 -28.22
N CYS A 118 34.35 4.57 -29.04
CA CYS A 118 32.88 4.59 -28.87
C CYS A 118 32.24 3.19 -28.96
N CYS A 119 32.84 2.26 -29.70
CA CYS A 119 32.36 0.87 -29.83
C CYS A 119 33.20 -0.12 -29.02
N SER A 120 34.06 0.37 -28.12
CA SER A 120 34.78 -0.50 -27.18
C SER A 120 33.80 -1.17 -26.22
N HIS A 121 34.17 -2.33 -25.68
CA HIS A 121 33.33 -3.03 -24.70
C HIS A 121 32.99 -2.14 -23.48
N ASN A 122 33.97 -1.39 -22.97
CA ASN A 122 33.79 -0.48 -21.84
C ASN A 122 32.82 0.66 -22.16
N SER A 123 32.81 1.16 -23.40
CA SER A 123 31.79 2.11 -23.87
C SER A 123 30.40 1.48 -23.93
N LEU A 124 30.29 0.25 -24.43
CA LEU A 124 29.02 -0.44 -24.56
C LEU A 124 28.43 -0.83 -23.19
N SER A 125 29.24 -1.27 -22.24
CA SER A 125 28.81 -1.55 -20.86
C SER A 125 28.45 -0.27 -20.08
N PHE A 126 29.08 0.86 -20.41
CA PHE A 126 28.73 2.16 -19.83
C PHE A 126 27.37 2.68 -20.33
N ILE A 127 27.12 2.58 -21.65
CA ILE A 127 25.88 3.04 -22.31
C ILE A 127 24.72 2.08 -22.05
N PHE A 128 24.92 0.79 -22.29
CA PHE A 128 23.88 -0.22 -22.16
C PHE A 128 24.02 -0.96 -20.84
N SER A 129 22.94 -0.97 -20.05
CA SER A 129 22.90 -1.78 -18.83
C SER A 129 22.92 -3.28 -19.18
N PRO A 130 23.71 -4.12 -18.49
CA PRO A 130 23.66 -5.57 -18.67
C PRO A 130 22.27 -6.10 -18.29
N LYS A 131 21.70 -6.96 -19.14
CA LYS A 131 20.38 -7.58 -18.93
C LYS A 131 20.44 -9.07 -19.28
N HIS A 132 19.67 -9.89 -18.57
CA HIS A 132 19.49 -11.30 -18.93
C HIS A 132 18.80 -11.42 -20.29
N PHE A 133 19.08 -12.51 -21.02
CA PHE A 133 18.51 -12.75 -22.35
C PHE A 133 16.98 -12.61 -22.40
N VAL A 134 16.28 -13.20 -21.43
CA VAL A 134 14.82 -13.11 -21.33
C VAL A 134 14.35 -11.66 -21.18
N CYS A 135 15.02 -10.87 -20.32
CA CYS A 135 14.70 -9.45 -20.16
C CYS A 135 15.01 -8.65 -21.43
N VAL A 136 16.07 -9.00 -22.19
CA VAL A 136 16.37 -8.35 -23.48
C VAL A 136 15.19 -8.55 -24.44
N LEU A 137 14.69 -9.77 -24.57
CA LEU A 137 13.58 -10.10 -25.47
C LEU A 137 12.25 -9.46 -25.02
N ILE A 138 11.89 -9.60 -23.74
CA ILE A 138 10.66 -9.00 -23.20
C ILE A 138 10.69 -7.48 -23.32
N HIS A 139 11.78 -6.83 -22.93
CA HIS A 139 11.90 -5.36 -22.98
C HIS A 139 11.85 -4.85 -24.42
N SER A 140 12.53 -5.51 -25.36
CA SER A 140 12.51 -5.10 -26.77
C SER A 140 11.15 -5.28 -27.42
N LEU A 141 10.41 -6.35 -27.11
CA LEU A 141 9.03 -6.53 -27.55
C LEU A 141 8.08 -5.50 -26.92
N PHE A 142 8.25 -5.21 -25.64
CA PHE A 142 7.40 -4.25 -24.92
C PHE A 142 7.58 -2.83 -25.46
N VAL A 143 8.83 -2.44 -25.76
CA VAL A 143 9.13 -1.18 -26.46
C VAL A 143 8.58 -1.19 -27.87
N GLY A 144 8.96 -2.20 -28.65
CA GLY A 144 8.70 -2.21 -30.08
C GLY A 144 7.22 -2.31 -30.41
N VAL A 145 6.50 -3.20 -29.73
CA VAL A 145 5.11 -3.50 -30.07
C VAL A 145 4.18 -2.60 -29.28
N LEU A 146 4.28 -2.57 -27.95
CA LEU A 146 3.27 -1.91 -27.13
C LEU A 146 3.50 -0.41 -27.01
N LEU A 147 4.73 0.01 -26.71
CA LEU A 147 5.03 1.45 -26.55
C LEU A 147 4.95 2.18 -27.90
N SER A 148 5.54 1.62 -28.96
CA SER A 148 5.56 2.26 -30.28
C SER A 148 4.26 2.10 -31.07
N PHE A 149 3.32 1.25 -30.65
CA PHE A 149 1.95 1.29 -31.17
C PHE A 149 1.11 2.31 -30.41
N ALA A 150 1.10 2.25 -29.07
CA ALA A 150 0.22 3.06 -28.24
C ALA A 150 0.59 4.55 -28.25
N ALA A 151 1.88 4.90 -28.21
CA ALA A 151 2.29 6.29 -28.12
C ALA A 151 1.96 7.12 -29.38
N PRO A 152 2.25 6.66 -30.62
CA PRO A 152 1.86 7.40 -31.82
C PRO A 152 0.34 7.50 -31.97
N LEU A 153 -0.42 6.45 -31.64
CA LEU A 153 -1.89 6.49 -31.67
C LEU A 153 -2.50 7.57 -30.77
N ALA A 154 -1.78 8.01 -29.74
CA ALA A 154 -2.21 9.08 -28.86
C ALA A 154 -1.55 10.44 -29.18
N LEU A 155 -0.39 10.48 -29.84
CA LEU A 155 0.43 11.69 -30.01
C LEU A 155 0.50 12.22 -31.45
N LEU A 156 -0.15 11.55 -32.41
CA LEU A 156 -0.20 12.01 -33.79
C LEU A 156 -0.97 13.35 -33.91
N PRO A 157 -0.53 14.28 -34.78
CA PRO A 157 -1.10 15.63 -34.88
C PRO A 157 -2.61 15.68 -35.05
N ARG A 158 -3.19 14.77 -35.85
CA ARG A 158 -4.65 14.74 -36.08
C ARG A 158 -5.44 14.42 -34.82
N VAL A 159 -5.00 13.38 -34.11
CA VAL A 159 -5.61 12.95 -32.84
C VAL A 159 -5.54 14.07 -31.80
N LEU A 160 -4.42 14.81 -31.76
CA LEU A 160 -4.28 15.96 -30.88
C LEU A 160 -5.16 17.13 -31.31
N SER A 161 -5.32 17.38 -32.61
CA SER A 161 -6.17 18.48 -33.12
C SER A 161 -7.67 18.22 -32.94
N ASP A 162 -8.08 16.96 -32.82
CA ASP A 162 -9.48 16.60 -32.57
C ASP A 162 -9.98 17.08 -31.20
N HIS A 163 -9.09 17.12 -30.19
CA HIS A 163 -9.46 17.36 -28.79
C HIS A 163 -8.79 18.60 -28.16
N LEU A 164 -7.79 19.21 -28.81
CA LEU A 164 -7.03 20.34 -28.29
C LEU A 164 -6.93 21.48 -29.32
N PRO A 165 -6.85 22.75 -28.86
CA PRO A 165 -6.50 23.86 -29.74
C PRO A 165 -5.06 23.70 -30.26
N LEU A 166 -4.75 24.32 -31.39
CA LEU A 166 -3.44 24.21 -32.07
C LEU A 166 -2.24 24.41 -31.13
N SER A 167 -2.30 25.43 -30.26
CA SER A 167 -1.26 25.70 -29.27
C SER A 167 -1.10 24.56 -28.25
N GLY A 168 -2.23 24.00 -27.79
CA GLY A 168 -2.27 22.84 -26.90
C GLY A 168 -1.71 21.60 -27.57
N SER A 169 -2.07 21.32 -28.83
CA SER A 169 -1.57 20.17 -29.59
C SER A 169 -0.06 20.22 -29.80
N VAL A 170 0.53 21.40 -30.03
CA VAL A 170 2.00 21.57 -30.17
C VAL A 170 2.70 21.32 -28.83
N VAL A 171 2.19 21.88 -27.72
CA VAL A 171 2.77 21.69 -26.39
C VAL A 171 2.66 20.23 -25.94
N VAL A 172 1.48 19.63 -26.05
CA VAL A 172 1.26 18.23 -25.67
C VAL A 172 2.03 17.28 -26.59
N GLY A 173 2.08 17.56 -27.89
CA GLY A 173 2.87 16.78 -28.83
C GLY A 173 4.36 16.79 -28.48
N THR A 174 4.94 17.98 -28.27
CA THR A 174 6.38 18.10 -27.94
C THR A 174 6.73 17.43 -26.61
N ILE A 175 5.96 17.68 -25.55
CA ILE A 175 6.18 17.06 -24.24
C ILE A 175 5.92 15.54 -24.33
N GLY A 176 4.85 15.12 -25.02
CA GLY A 176 4.49 13.71 -25.18
C GLY A 176 5.57 12.90 -25.90
N TRP A 177 6.17 13.45 -26.96
CA TRP A 177 7.30 12.81 -27.64
C TRP A 177 8.56 12.74 -26.77
N LEU A 178 8.80 13.74 -25.90
CA LEU A 178 9.88 13.67 -24.89
C LEU A 178 9.60 12.57 -23.84
N VAL A 179 8.35 12.44 -23.40
CA VAL A 179 7.91 11.35 -22.50
C VAL A 179 8.12 9.99 -23.15
N PHE A 180 7.81 9.87 -24.45
CA PHE A 180 8.09 8.66 -25.23
C PHE A 180 9.59 8.35 -25.32
N CYS A 181 10.44 9.35 -25.60
CA CYS A 181 11.90 9.20 -25.58
C CYS A 181 12.42 8.75 -24.21
N ASN A 182 11.91 9.33 -23.12
CA ASN A 182 12.26 8.95 -21.75
C ASN A 182 11.92 7.49 -21.44
N SER A 183 10.71 7.05 -21.80
CA SER A 183 10.24 5.68 -21.61
C SER A 183 11.02 4.69 -22.48
N HIS A 184 11.30 5.06 -23.73
CA HIS A 184 12.11 4.28 -24.65
C HIS A 184 13.54 4.08 -24.12
N TYR A 185 14.20 5.17 -23.75
CA TYR A 185 15.61 5.15 -23.33
C TYR A 185 15.83 4.29 -22.08
N SER A 186 14.92 4.40 -21.10
CA SER A 186 14.90 3.59 -19.87
C SER A 186 14.92 2.08 -20.16
N LEU A 187 14.16 1.65 -21.17
CA LEU A 187 13.94 0.25 -21.48
C LEU A 187 14.98 -0.28 -22.49
N SER A 188 15.29 0.50 -23.53
CA SER A 188 16.12 0.16 -24.68
C SER A 188 17.60 0.51 -24.56
N ILE A 189 18.03 1.37 -23.64
CA ILE A 189 19.45 1.71 -23.51
C ILE A 189 19.92 1.46 -22.08
N SER A 190 19.59 2.36 -21.15
CA SER A 190 20.07 2.33 -19.77
C SER A 190 18.95 2.49 -18.76
N ASN A 191 19.06 1.82 -17.63
CA ASN A 191 18.08 1.95 -16.56
C ASN A 191 18.25 3.31 -15.84
N PRO A 192 17.18 4.08 -15.61
CA PRO A 192 17.23 5.33 -14.87
C PRO A 192 17.50 5.09 -13.38
N HIS A 193 18.07 6.11 -12.72
CA HIS A 193 18.06 6.18 -11.27
C HIS A 193 16.67 6.65 -10.82
N GLU A 194 15.81 5.73 -10.40
CA GLU A 194 14.47 6.08 -9.92
C GLU A 194 14.53 6.63 -8.50
N VAL A 195 13.73 7.67 -8.26
CA VAL A 195 13.57 8.29 -6.93
C VAL A 195 12.67 7.42 -6.05
N ALA A 196 11.66 6.79 -6.65
CA ALA A 196 10.79 5.83 -5.99
C ALA A 196 11.39 4.42 -6.07
N MET A 197 11.95 3.95 -4.94
CA MET A 197 12.52 2.60 -4.83
C MET A 197 11.77 1.82 -3.74
N TYR A 198 11.15 0.70 -4.11
CA TYR A 198 10.46 -0.18 -3.16
C TYR A 198 11.37 -1.32 -2.69
N ARG A 199 11.97 -2.05 -3.63
CA ARG A 199 13.00 -3.07 -3.34
C ARG A 199 14.40 -2.56 -3.69
N PRO A 200 15.42 -2.86 -2.85
CA PRO A 200 16.80 -2.48 -3.14
C PRO A 200 17.38 -3.24 -4.34
N THR A 201 16.89 -4.45 -4.60
CA THR A 201 17.37 -5.34 -5.67
C THR A 201 16.22 -5.68 -6.62
N ASP A 202 16.41 -5.42 -7.93
CA ASP A 202 15.46 -5.76 -8.97
C ASP A 202 15.73 -7.16 -9.54
N LEU A 203 15.11 -8.18 -8.94
CA LEU A 203 15.30 -9.59 -9.34
C LEU A 203 14.63 -9.94 -10.66
N LEU A 204 13.50 -9.29 -10.97
CA LEU A 204 12.67 -9.60 -12.13
C LEU A 204 12.95 -8.67 -13.33
N GLY A 205 13.76 -7.63 -13.14
CA GLY A 205 14.03 -6.62 -14.16
C GLY A 205 12.81 -5.74 -14.43
N LEU A 206 11.96 -5.49 -13.43
CA LEU A 206 10.73 -4.70 -13.58
C LEU A 206 10.96 -3.20 -13.54
N GLY A 207 12.06 -2.73 -12.94
CA GLY A 207 12.36 -1.30 -12.81
C GLY A 207 12.33 -0.55 -14.15
N PRO A 208 13.00 -1.04 -15.21
CA PRO A 208 13.04 -0.37 -16.51
C PRO A 208 11.69 -0.26 -17.23
N LEU A 209 10.73 -1.14 -16.90
CA LEU A 209 9.40 -1.20 -17.53
C LEU A 209 8.44 -0.14 -16.99
N THR A 210 8.71 0.42 -15.80
CA THR A 210 7.81 1.35 -15.09
C THR A 210 7.31 2.50 -15.97
N ARG A 211 8.22 3.27 -16.56
CA ARG A 211 7.90 4.44 -17.39
C ARG A 211 7.09 4.08 -18.64
N ALA A 212 7.44 2.96 -19.27
CA ALA A 212 6.74 2.46 -20.44
C ALA A 212 5.29 2.05 -20.09
N VAL A 213 5.09 1.36 -18.95
CA VAL A 213 3.75 0.98 -18.48
C VAL A 213 2.89 2.21 -18.21
N TYR A 214 3.43 3.25 -17.57
CA TYR A 214 2.68 4.49 -17.36
C TYR A 214 2.22 5.14 -18.67
N LEU A 215 3.12 5.31 -19.62
CA LEU A 215 2.77 5.92 -20.91
C LEU A 215 1.74 5.05 -21.68
N ILE A 216 1.94 3.73 -21.71
CA ILE A 216 1.01 2.79 -22.35
C ILE A 216 -0.36 2.87 -21.69
N SER A 217 -0.41 2.92 -20.35
CA SER A 217 -1.69 2.99 -19.62
C SER A 217 -2.47 4.28 -19.94
N CYS A 218 -1.79 5.44 -20.00
CA CYS A 218 -2.42 6.70 -20.41
C CYS A 218 -2.88 6.64 -21.87
N ALA A 219 -2.05 6.13 -22.78
CA ALA A 219 -2.39 6.02 -24.19
C ALA A 219 -3.59 5.08 -24.43
N LEU A 220 -3.61 3.93 -23.77
CA LEU A 220 -4.75 3.00 -23.82
C LEU A 220 -6.02 3.62 -23.23
N ALA A 221 -5.92 4.37 -22.13
CA ALA A 221 -7.05 5.07 -21.55
C ALA A 221 -7.63 6.11 -22.53
N ILE A 222 -6.78 6.87 -23.23
CA ILE A 222 -7.21 7.82 -24.27
C ILE A 222 -7.96 7.08 -25.39
N ILE A 223 -7.40 5.96 -25.88
CA ILE A 223 -8.02 5.16 -26.93
C ILE A 223 -9.38 4.59 -26.47
N ILE A 224 -9.45 4.05 -25.24
CA ILE A 224 -10.69 3.49 -24.69
C ILE A 224 -11.76 4.57 -24.57
N VAL A 225 -11.43 5.75 -24.04
CA VAL A 225 -12.40 6.85 -23.87
C VAL A 225 -12.93 7.31 -25.24
N ARG A 226 -12.05 7.45 -26.24
CA ARG A 226 -12.44 7.79 -27.63
C ARG A 226 -13.40 6.75 -28.25
N LEU A 227 -13.27 5.47 -27.89
CA LEU A 227 -14.08 4.38 -28.45
C LEU A 227 -15.36 4.08 -27.66
N ALA A 228 -15.34 4.26 -26.33
CA ALA A 228 -16.39 3.78 -25.44
C ALA A 228 -17.46 4.82 -25.15
N VAL A 229 -17.10 6.11 -25.07
CA VAL A 229 -18.01 7.17 -24.67
C VAL A 229 -18.54 7.87 -25.93
N ARG A 230 -19.87 7.92 -26.07
CA ARG A 230 -20.54 8.54 -27.23
C ARG A 230 -20.83 10.03 -27.04
N ASP A 231 -20.82 10.51 -25.81
CA ASP A 231 -21.06 11.91 -25.48
C ASP A 231 -19.80 12.76 -25.73
N VAL A 232 -19.86 13.62 -26.75
CA VAL A 232 -18.70 14.39 -27.26
C VAL A 232 -18.05 15.26 -26.18
N SER A 233 -18.85 15.94 -25.35
CA SER A 233 -18.33 16.90 -24.36
C SER A 233 -17.62 16.23 -23.18
N THR A 234 -18.08 15.06 -22.74
CA THR A 234 -17.45 14.32 -21.64
C THR A 234 -16.20 13.57 -22.11
N VAL A 235 -16.19 13.12 -23.39
CA VAL A 235 -15.00 12.59 -24.05
C VAL A 235 -13.88 13.63 -24.08
N ASP A 236 -14.16 14.83 -24.58
CA ASP A 236 -13.15 15.87 -24.75
C ASP A 236 -12.49 16.25 -23.42
N LEU A 237 -13.29 16.51 -22.38
CA LEU A 237 -12.75 16.85 -21.06
C LEU A 237 -11.88 15.71 -20.50
N THR A 238 -12.34 14.47 -20.62
CA THR A 238 -11.63 13.29 -20.10
C THR A 238 -10.31 13.09 -20.84
N VAL A 239 -10.32 13.20 -22.18
CA VAL A 239 -9.13 13.08 -23.03
C VAL A 239 -8.14 14.21 -22.75
N GLN A 240 -8.61 15.45 -22.59
CA GLN A 240 -7.77 16.59 -22.20
C GLN A 240 -7.08 16.36 -20.85
N LEU A 241 -7.82 15.87 -19.83
CA LEU A 241 -7.25 15.52 -18.54
C LEU A 241 -6.20 14.40 -18.63
N LEU A 242 -6.42 13.41 -19.50
CA LEU A 242 -5.44 12.35 -19.76
C LEU A 242 -4.17 12.89 -20.43
N TYR A 243 -4.28 13.84 -21.36
CA TYR A 243 -3.12 14.51 -21.95
C TYR A 243 -2.34 15.37 -20.95
N VAL A 244 -3.04 16.05 -20.04
CA VAL A 244 -2.40 16.73 -18.91
C VAL A 244 -1.64 15.72 -18.05
N ALA A 245 -2.23 14.56 -17.76
CA ALA A 245 -1.55 13.50 -17.00
C ALA A 245 -0.28 13.00 -17.72
N VAL A 246 -0.32 12.81 -19.05
CA VAL A 246 0.87 12.46 -19.87
C VAL A 246 1.96 13.52 -19.72
N CYS A 247 1.61 14.81 -19.80
CA CYS A 247 2.57 15.91 -19.66
C CYS A 247 3.18 15.99 -18.25
N LEU A 248 2.47 15.54 -17.22
CA LEU A 248 2.92 15.53 -15.83
C LEU A 248 3.76 14.29 -15.47
N LEU A 249 3.82 13.25 -16.32
CA LEU A 249 4.61 12.04 -16.04
C LEU A 249 6.09 12.31 -15.71
N PRO A 250 6.84 13.17 -16.44
CA PRO A 250 8.22 13.48 -16.09
C PRO A 250 8.38 14.09 -14.70
N LEU A 251 7.46 14.99 -14.31
CA LEU A 251 7.42 15.56 -12.97
C LEU A 251 7.12 14.49 -11.93
N GLY A 252 6.15 13.61 -12.19
CA GLY A 252 5.80 12.49 -11.31
C GLY A 252 6.98 11.54 -11.06
N TRP A 253 7.80 11.25 -12.08
CA TRP A 253 9.02 10.45 -11.95
C TRP A 253 10.12 11.17 -11.16
N MET A 254 10.33 12.47 -11.41
CA MET A 254 11.35 13.26 -10.70
C MET A 254 11.03 13.44 -9.21
N VAL A 255 9.77 13.62 -8.85
CA VAL A 255 9.35 13.75 -7.45
C VAL A 255 9.30 12.38 -6.76
N GLY A 256 9.12 11.29 -7.52
CA GLY A 256 8.96 9.94 -6.97
C GLY A 256 7.55 9.68 -6.42
N CYS A 257 6.54 10.39 -6.91
CA CYS A 257 5.14 10.14 -6.56
C CYS A 257 4.59 8.90 -7.28
N LEU A 258 5.18 8.54 -8.44
CA LEU A 258 4.74 7.39 -9.23
C LEU A 258 5.41 6.10 -8.71
N PRO A 259 4.63 5.06 -8.37
CA PRO A 259 5.15 3.82 -7.80
C PRO A 259 5.93 2.98 -8.84
N PRO A 260 7.02 2.31 -8.45
CA PRO A 260 7.59 1.26 -9.29
C PRO A 260 6.64 0.04 -9.37
N LEU A 261 6.75 -0.77 -10.43
CA LEU A 261 5.80 -1.87 -10.72
C LEU A 261 5.79 -2.96 -9.65
N ASP A 262 6.94 -3.18 -9.01
CA ASP A 262 7.12 -4.11 -7.89
C ASP A 262 6.34 -3.68 -6.64
N SER A 263 5.97 -2.40 -6.53
CA SER A 263 5.07 -1.88 -5.49
C SER A 263 3.63 -1.71 -5.97
N LEU A 264 3.43 -1.25 -7.21
CA LEU A 264 2.12 -0.95 -7.77
C LEU A 264 1.24 -2.20 -7.88
N LEU A 265 1.80 -3.31 -8.37
CA LEU A 265 1.02 -4.55 -8.55
C LEU A 265 0.58 -5.14 -7.20
N PRO A 266 1.46 -5.38 -6.21
CA PRO A 266 1.01 -5.83 -4.89
C PRO A 266 0.09 -4.82 -4.21
N TRP A 267 0.34 -3.52 -4.34
CA TRP A 267 -0.56 -2.50 -3.77
C TRP A 267 -1.96 -2.59 -4.39
N ALA A 268 -2.08 -2.67 -5.72
CA ALA A 268 -3.36 -2.76 -6.40
C ALA A 268 -4.12 -4.03 -5.99
N MET A 269 -3.44 -5.18 -5.95
CA MET A 269 -4.02 -6.44 -5.48
C MET A 269 -4.49 -6.34 -4.02
N GLU A 270 -3.71 -5.70 -3.15
CA GLU A 270 -4.08 -5.46 -1.75
C GLU A 270 -5.29 -4.53 -1.63
N GLN A 271 -5.35 -3.43 -2.39
CA GLN A 271 -6.51 -2.53 -2.38
C GLN A 271 -7.78 -3.25 -2.87
N LEU A 272 -7.70 -4.02 -3.94
CA LEU A 272 -8.84 -4.81 -4.43
C LEU A 272 -9.27 -5.84 -3.37
N LEU A 273 -8.32 -6.58 -2.79
CA LEU A 273 -8.61 -7.61 -1.80
C LEU A 273 -9.25 -7.03 -0.51
N THR A 274 -8.71 -5.92 0.00
CA THR A 274 -9.15 -5.31 1.26
C THR A 274 -10.43 -4.49 1.08
N ARG A 275 -10.42 -3.52 0.16
CA ARG A 275 -11.51 -2.56 -0.01
C ARG A 275 -12.72 -3.16 -0.72
N LEU A 276 -12.52 -3.90 -1.80
CA LEU A 276 -13.62 -4.45 -2.60
C LEU A 276 -14.06 -5.83 -2.15
N MET A 277 -13.15 -6.68 -1.67
CA MET A 277 -13.45 -8.10 -1.39
C MET A 277 -13.51 -8.43 0.11
N GLY A 278 -13.29 -7.45 0.99
CA GLY A 278 -13.44 -7.60 2.44
C GLY A 278 -12.37 -8.45 3.12
N GLY A 279 -11.21 -8.64 2.48
CA GLY A 279 -10.06 -9.37 3.02
C GLY A 279 -9.17 -8.51 3.92
N SER A 280 -8.07 -9.11 4.40
CA SER A 280 -7.00 -8.42 5.13
C SER A 280 -5.81 -8.15 4.21
N PRO A 281 -4.99 -7.12 4.48
CA PRO A 281 -3.62 -7.05 3.97
C PRO A 281 -2.87 -8.34 4.29
N MET A 282 -1.94 -8.70 3.42
CA MET A 282 -1.30 -10.02 3.43
C MET A 282 0.18 -9.91 3.72
N SER A 283 0.67 -10.81 4.56
CA SER A 283 2.05 -10.78 5.07
C SER A 283 3.12 -10.98 3.99
N THR A 284 2.83 -11.69 2.89
CA THR A 284 3.75 -11.89 1.74
C THR A 284 3.03 -11.76 0.40
N ASP A 285 3.78 -11.51 -0.68
CA ASP A 285 3.20 -11.38 -2.04
C ASP A 285 2.57 -12.68 -2.55
N LEU A 286 3.15 -13.82 -2.17
CA LEU A 286 2.59 -15.12 -2.52
C LEU A 286 1.24 -15.33 -1.82
N ARG A 287 1.17 -15.02 -0.52
CA ARG A 287 -0.09 -15.10 0.24
C ARG A 287 -1.13 -14.15 -0.35
N LEU A 288 -0.71 -12.93 -0.69
CA LEU A 288 -1.55 -11.93 -1.36
C LEU A 288 -2.11 -12.46 -2.68
N SER A 289 -1.26 -13.03 -3.52
CA SER A 289 -1.66 -13.53 -4.85
C SER A 289 -2.66 -14.68 -4.75
N ILE A 290 -2.38 -15.66 -3.88
CA ILE A 290 -3.27 -16.81 -3.69
C ILE A 290 -4.59 -16.36 -3.08
N MET A 291 -4.57 -15.52 -2.04
CA MET A 291 -5.79 -15.03 -1.40
C MET A 291 -6.62 -14.15 -2.33
N PHE A 292 -5.99 -13.31 -3.14
CA PHE A 292 -6.67 -12.52 -4.17
C PHE A 292 -7.38 -13.43 -5.17
N LEU A 293 -6.69 -14.44 -5.72
CA LEU A 293 -7.29 -15.38 -6.67
C LEU A 293 -8.44 -16.18 -6.06
N LEU A 294 -8.28 -16.71 -4.84
CA LEU A 294 -9.35 -17.44 -4.15
C LEU A 294 -10.57 -16.54 -3.88
N SER A 295 -10.33 -15.29 -3.50
CA SER A 295 -11.40 -14.31 -3.28
C SER A 295 -12.10 -13.96 -4.59
N LEU A 296 -11.36 -13.89 -5.70
CA LEU A 296 -11.90 -13.56 -7.03
C LEU A 296 -12.81 -14.68 -7.51
N VAL A 297 -12.35 -15.92 -7.39
CA VAL A 297 -13.14 -17.12 -7.69
C VAL A 297 -14.39 -17.17 -6.82
N SER A 298 -14.28 -16.93 -5.51
CA SER A 298 -15.43 -16.86 -4.59
C SER A 298 -16.45 -15.79 -5.02
N THR A 299 -15.99 -14.58 -5.36
CA THR A 299 -16.87 -13.47 -5.73
C THR A 299 -17.59 -13.76 -7.06
N VAL A 300 -16.86 -14.27 -8.06
CA VAL A 300 -17.44 -14.67 -9.35
C VAL A 300 -18.43 -15.82 -9.17
N LEU A 301 -18.12 -16.81 -8.32
CA LEU A 301 -19.03 -17.92 -8.03
C LEU A 301 -20.31 -17.43 -7.35
N VAL A 302 -20.22 -16.52 -6.37
CA VAL A 302 -21.40 -15.91 -5.73
C VAL A 302 -22.23 -15.15 -6.76
N ALA A 303 -21.60 -14.36 -7.64
CA ALA A 303 -22.30 -13.59 -8.66
C ALA A 303 -22.99 -14.48 -9.71
N THR A 304 -22.33 -15.54 -10.17
CA THR A 304 -22.91 -16.50 -11.12
C THR A 304 -24.07 -17.28 -10.49
N VAL A 305 -23.94 -17.77 -9.25
CA VAL A 305 -25.04 -18.47 -8.54
C VAL A 305 -26.21 -17.53 -8.27
N ALA A 306 -25.94 -16.27 -7.92
CA ALA A 306 -26.98 -15.25 -7.75
C ALA A 306 -27.74 -14.96 -9.05
N HIS A 307 -27.07 -15.05 -10.20
CA HIS A 307 -27.67 -14.81 -11.50
C HIS A 307 -28.47 -16.01 -12.03
N PHE A 308 -27.95 -17.24 -11.88
CA PHE A 308 -28.51 -18.43 -12.56
C PHE A 308 -29.34 -19.37 -11.67
N SER A 309 -29.13 -19.37 -10.36
CA SER A 309 -29.74 -20.35 -9.45
C SER A 309 -30.71 -19.68 -8.49
N ASN A 310 -30.51 -19.84 -7.18
CA ASN A 310 -31.36 -19.32 -6.14
C ASN A 310 -30.59 -18.32 -5.29
N PHE A 311 -31.25 -17.22 -4.93
CA PHE A 311 -30.68 -16.19 -4.05
C PHE A 311 -30.18 -16.78 -2.72
N THR A 312 -30.94 -17.71 -2.14
CA THR A 312 -30.57 -18.39 -0.89
C THR A 312 -29.26 -19.19 -1.03
N ALA A 313 -29.04 -19.84 -2.17
CA ALA A 313 -27.80 -20.55 -2.45
C ALA A 313 -26.61 -19.58 -2.57
N ALA A 314 -26.80 -18.41 -3.18
CA ALA A 314 -25.77 -17.38 -3.26
C ALA A 314 -25.39 -16.84 -1.87
N LEU A 315 -26.37 -16.61 -0.99
CA LEU A 315 -26.13 -16.19 0.41
C LEU A 315 -25.40 -17.26 1.22
N LEU A 316 -25.80 -18.54 1.08
CA LEU A 316 -25.12 -19.65 1.75
C LEU A 316 -23.67 -19.78 1.27
N LEU A 317 -23.45 -19.64 -0.03
CA LEU A 317 -22.12 -19.67 -0.60
C LEU A 317 -21.27 -18.48 -0.14
N ALA A 318 -21.83 -17.27 -0.08
CA ALA A 318 -21.15 -16.09 0.43
C ALA A 318 -20.78 -16.23 1.91
N SER A 319 -21.69 -16.78 2.74
CA SER A 319 -21.41 -17.05 4.16
C SER A 319 -20.34 -18.13 4.34
N ALA A 320 -20.42 -19.25 3.61
CA ALA A 320 -19.42 -20.32 3.69
C ALA A 320 -18.05 -19.84 3.22
N SER A 321 -17.98 -19.23 2.03
CA SER A 321 -16.71 -18.75 1.47
C SER A 321 -16.13 -17.59 2.27
N GLY A 322 -16.96 -16.66 2.75
CA GLY A 322 -16.54 -15.57 3.63
C GLY A 322 -15.93 -16.07 4.93
N TYR A 323 -16.52 -17.10 5.55
CA TYR A 323 -15.97 -17.74 6.73
C TYR A 323 -14.63 -18.44 6.46
N LEU A 324 -14.57 -19.28 5.41
CA LEU A 324 -13.37 -20.05 5.07
C LEU A 324 -12.18 -19.13 4.71
N LEU A 325 -12.41 -18.09 3.91
CA LEU A 325 -11.38 -17.13 3.50
C LEU A 325 -10.93 -16.19 4.63
N SER A 326 -11.68 -16.15 5.74
CA SER A 326 -11.33 -15.38 6.93
C SER A 326 -10.46 -16.16 7.92
N HIS A 327 -10.20 -17.45 7.69
CA HIS A 327 -9.27 -18.28 8.48
C HIS A 327 -7.88 -18.32 7.84
N ASP A 328 -6.84 -18.67 8.61
CA ASP A 328 -5.49 -18.82 8.09
C ASP A 328 -5.34 -20.14 7.30
N LEU A 329 -5.74 -20.13 6.03
CA LEU A 329 -5.65 -21.29 5.14
C LEU A 329 -4.22 -21.82 4.98
N PHE A 330 -3.21 -20.96 5.13
CA PHE A 330 -1.80 -21.36 5.00
C PHE A 330 -1.30 -22.14 6.22
N SER A 331 -1.87 -21.90 7.40
CA SER A 331 -1.58 -22.71 8.59
C SER A 331 -1.99 -24.18 8.43
N LEU A 332 -2.92 -24.48 7.50
CA LEU A 332 -3.37 -25.83 7.18
C LEU A 332 -2.41 -26.56 6.23
N PHE A 333 -1.52 -25.84 5.53
CA PHE A 333 -0.60 -26.43 4.56
C PHE A 333 0.28 -27.55 5.14
N PRO A 334 0.88 -27.44 6.35
CA PRO A 334 1.63 -28.53 6.97
C PRO A 334 0.80 -29.79 7.25
N ILE A 335 -0.52 -29.68 7.40
CA ILE A 335 -1.45 -30.81 7.54
C ILE A 335 -1.77 -31.41 6.17
N ILE A 336 -2.01 -30.56 5.17
CA ILE A 336 -2.45 -30.97 3.83
C ILE A 336 -1.29 -31.58 3.02
N ASN A 337 -0.08 -31.01 3.11
CA ASN A 337 1.10 -31.48 2.37
C ASN A 337 1.41 -32.99 2.56
N PRO A 338 1.43 -33.55 3.78
CA PRO A 338 1.62 -35.00 3.95
C PRO A 338 0.45 -35.82 3.39
N LEU A 339 -0.80 -35.34 3.47
CA LEU A 339 -1.98 -36.00 2.88
C LEU A 339 -1.90 -36.02 1.35
N ILE A 340 -1.50 -34.91 0.73
CA ILE A 340 -1.23 -34.81 -0.71
C ILE A 340 -0.12 -35.79 -1.10
N ARG A 341 1.00 -35.84 -0.37
CA ARG A 341 2.09 -36.80 -0.65
C ARG A 341 1.64 -38.25 -0.52
N LEU A 342 0.68 -38.53 0.37
CA LEU A 342 0.05 -39.85 0.54
C LEU A 342 -0.85 -40.21 -0.65
N LEU A 343 -1.65 -39.24 -1.14
CA LEU A 343 -2.48 -39.36 -2.34
C LEU A 343 -1.64 -39.55 -3.61
N PHE A 344 -0.51 -38.85 -3.74
CA PHE A 344 0.39 -38.89 -4.90
C PHE A 344 1.51 -39.95 -4.80
N LYS A 345 1.36 -40.98 -3.94
CA LYS A 345 2.26 -42.14 -3.81
C LYS A 345 3.77 -41.80 -3.88
N THR A 346 4.31 -41.20 -2.82
CA THR A 346 5.76 -41.29 -2.54
C THR A 346 6.02 -41.77 -1.10
N LYS A 347 6.40 -43.05 -0.99
CA LYS A 347 6.91 -43.82 0.17
C LYS A 347 5.95 -44.19 1.31
N ARG A 348 6.13 -45.44 1.79
CA ARG A 348 5.51 -46.04 2.98
C ARG A 348 5.88 -45.26 4.24
N LEU A 349 4.86 -45.01 5.05
CA LEU A 349 4.91 -44.34 6.34
C LEU A 349 5.80 -45.13 7.32
N SER A 350 6.93 -44.58 7.77
CA SER A 350 7.51 -45.06 9.02
C SER A 350 6.64 -44.56 10.17
N SER A 351 6.28 -45.49 11.05
CA SER A 351 5.33 -45.35 12.14
C SER A 351 5.75 -44.26 13.15
N LYS A 352 4.71 -43.66 13.78
CA LYS A 352 4.72 -42.56 14.77
C LYS A 352 4.81 -41.15 14.17
N VAL A 353 3.70 -40.70 13.58
CA VAL A 353 3.36 -39.26 13.55
C VAL A 353 3.14 -38.82 15.00
N GLN A 354 4.21 -38.39 15.67
CA GLN A 354 4.08 -37.65 16.93
C GLN A 354 3.42 -36.32 16.60
N TRP A 355 2.12 -36.21 16.89
CA TRP A 355 1.38 -34.97 16.81
C TRP A 355 2.03 -33.96 17.76
N LYS A 356 2.83 -33.03 17.21
CA LYS A 356 3.36 -31.91 17.99
C LYS A 356 2.18 -31.17 18.64
N PRO A 357 2.30 -30.63 19.86
CA PRO A 357 1.19 -29.95 20.57
C PRO A 357 0.48 -28.90 19.69
N HIS A 358 1.23 -28.24 18.79
CA HIS A 358 0.71 -27.31 17.80
C HIS A 358 -0.37 -27.90 16.86
N THR A 359 -0.21 -29.14 16.39
CA THR A 359 -1.17 -29.81 15.50
C THR A 359 -2.48 -30.17 16.19
N ARG A 360 -2.48 -30.47 17.51
CA ARG A 360 -3.71 -30.71 18.27
C ARG A 360 -4.52 -29.43 18.43
N HIS A 361 -3.86 -28.31 18.75
CA HIS A 361 -4.53 -27.01 18.81
C HIS A 361 -5.16 -26.62 17.48
N LEU A 362 -4.45 -26.87 16.36
CA LEU A 362 -4.95 -26.60 15.02
C LEU A 362 -6.20 -27.43 14.70
N VAL A 363 -6.19 -28.74 14.97
CA VAL A 363 -7.36 -29.62 14.77
C VAL A 363 -8.55 -29.24 15.64
N MET A 364 -8.33 -28.90 16.92
CA MET A 364 -9.44 -28.44 17.77
C MET A 364 -9.99 -27.08 17.30
N SER A 365 -9.12 -26.20 16.81
CA SER A 365 -9.54 -24.90 16.27
C SER A 365 -10.36 -25.05 14.99
N SER A 366 -9.99 -25.99 14.10
CA SER A 366 -10.74 -26.28 12.89
C SER A 366 -12.08 -26.94 13.18
N LEU A 367 -12.17 -27.85 14.16
CA LEU A 367 -13.43 -28.47 14.58
C LEU A 367 -14.40 -27.44 15.20
N ARG A 368 -13.92 -26.59 16.11
CA ARG A 368 -14.73 -25.48 16.64
C ARG A 368 -15.15 -24.54 15.52
N GLY A 369 -14.26 -24.36 14.55
CA GLY A 369 -14.50 -23.54 13.39
C GLY A 369 -15.61 -24.10 12.49
N SER A 370 -15.64 -25.41 12.24
CA SER A 370 -16.65 -26.04 11.38
C SER A 370 -18.04 -26.01 12.01
N VAL A 371 -18.15 -26.19 13.33
CA VAL A 371 -19.43 -26.05 14.04
C VAL A 371 -19.98 -24.63 13.89
N LEU A 372 -19.12 -23.60 14.05
CA LEU A 372 -19.54 -22.22 13.90
C LEU A 372 -19.97 -21.90 12.46
N MET A 373 -19.28 -22.47 11.47
CA MET A 373 -19.68 -22.38 10.07
C MET A 373 -21.07 -22.99 9.85
N LEU A 374 -21.32 -24.20 10.37
CA LEU A 374 -22.62 -24.86 10.25
C LEU A 374 -23.74 -24.02 10.88
N ILE A 375 -23.52 -23.47 12.07
CA ILE A 375 -24.47 -22.57 12.74
C ILE A 375 -24.75 -21.33 11.86
N SER A 376 -23.70 -20.72 11.29
CA SER A 376 -23.87 -19.57 10.40
C SER A 376 -24.70 -19.89 9.17
N LEU A 377 -24.50 -21.06 8.56
CA LEU A 377 -25.24 -21.50 7.38
C LEU A 377 -26.71 -21.80 7.70
N LEU A 378 -26.98 -22.45 8.83
CA LEU A 378 -28.35 -22.69 9.30
C LEU A 378 -29.08 -21.36 9.54
N LEU A 379 -28.44 -20.40 10.21
CA LEU A 379 -29.01 -19.07 10.44
C LEU A 379 -29.30 -18.35 9.13
N VAL A 380 -28.38 -18.39 8.17
CA VAL A 380 -28.57 -17.78 6.84
C VAL A 380 -29.73 -18.45 6.10
N TYR A 381 -29.84 -19.78 6.15
CA TYR A 381 -30.96 -20.50 5.54
C TYR A 381 -32.30 -20.09 6.15
N PHE A 382 -32.46 -20.19 7.47
CA PHE A 382 -33.73 -19.84 8.13
C PHE A 382 -34.11 -18.37 7.97
N SER A 383 -33.15 -17.45 8.08
CA SER A 383 -33.40 -16.02 7.88
C SER A 383 -33.77 -15.70 6.44
N SER A 384 -33.17 -16.39 5.45
CA SER A 384 -33.54 -16.21 4.05
C SER A 384 -34.97 -16.67 3.76
N SER A 385 -35.44 -17.75 4.41
CA SER A 385 -36.83 -18.22 4.31
C SER A 385 -37.82 -17.29 5.01
N ALA A 386 -37.41 -16.64 6.11
CA ALA A 386 -38.26 -15.71 6.88
C ALA A 386 -38.33 -14.29 6.27
N ARG A 387 -37.62 -14.02 5.17
CA ARG A 387 -37.42 -12.68 4.62
C ARG A 387 -38.70 -12.00 4.14
N GLU A 388 -39.59 -12.73 3.47
CA GLU A 388 -40.79 -12.15 2.81
C GLU A 388 -41.78 -11.51 3.80
N GLY A 389 -41.86 -12.01 5.04
CA GLY A 389 -42.78 -11.48 6.06
C GLY A 389 -42.19 -10.40 6.97
N SER A 390 -40.89 -10.10 6.88
CA SER A 390 -40.17 -9.47 8.00
C SER A 390 -39.21 -8.33 7.64
N LYS A 391 -39.11 -7.92 6.36
CA LYS A 391 -38.10 -6.95 5.89
C LYS A 391 -38.09 -5.63 6.66
N THR A 392 -39.25 -5.01 6.86
CA THR A 392 -39.35 -3.66 7.44
C THR A 392 -39.20 -3.68 8.97
N VAL A 393 -39.93 -4.58 9.65
CA VAL A 393 -39.95 -4.63 11.12
C VAL A 393 -38.69 -5.28 11.68
N ALA A 394 -38.23 -6.41 11.16
CA ALA A 394 -37.01 -7.05 11.70
C ALA A 394 -35.74 -6.32 11.28
N GLY A 395 -35.68 -5.71 10.09
CA GLY A 395 -34.54 -4.90 9.68
C GLY A 395 -34.30 -3.72 10.63
N GLY A 396 -35.35 -2.95 10.94
CA GLY A 396 -35.25 -1.80 11.84
C GLY A 396 -34.91 -2.18 13.29
N VAL A 397 -35.55 -3.23 13.83
CA VAL A 397 -35.29 -3.72 15.19
C VAL A 397 -33.88 -4.29 15.32
N LEU A 398 -33.47 -5.18 14.41
CA LEU A 398 -32.12 -5.76 14.42
C LEU A 398 -31.05 -4.69 14.22
N GLY A 399 -31.28 -3.72 13.33
CA GLY A 399 -30.39 -2.57 13.14
C GLY A 399 -30.21 -1.75 14.42
N SER A 400 -31.30 -1.48 15.13
CA SER A 400 -31.27 -0.77 16.43
C SER A 400 -30.51 -1.55 17.51
N ILE A 401 -30.68 -2.87 17.56
CA ILE A 401 -29.92 -3.75 18.46
C ILE A 401 -28.43 -3.69 18.12
N LEU A 402 -28.06 -3.73 16.84
CA LEU A 402 -26.66 -3.63 16.42
C LEU A 402 -26.03 -2.27 16.80
N ILE A 403 -26.76 -1.17 16.65
CA ILE A 403 -26.30 0.17 17.06
C ILE A 403 -26.06 0.23 18.58
N THR A 404 -27.02 -0.25 19.38
CA THR A 404 -26.89 -0.23 20.85
C THR A 404 -25.72 -1.10 21.32
N LEU A 405 -25.56 -2.28 20.74
CA LEU A 405 -24.45 -3.17 21.02
C LEU A 405 -23.09 -2.57 20.63
N TRP A 406 -23.02 -1.88 19.49
CA TRP A 406 -21.82 -1.16 19.07
C TRP A 406 -21.43 -0.05 20.07
N LEU A 407 -22.40 0.72 20.56
CA LEU A 407 -22.16 1.75 21.58
C LEU A 407 -21.61 1.14 22.87
N VAL A 408 -22.19 0.03 23.34
CA VAL A 408 -21.72 -0.68 24.54
C VAL A 408 -20.27 -1.16 24.39
N LEU A 409 -19.91 -1.74 23.24
CA LEU A 409 -18.54 -2.17 22.99
C LEU A 409 -17.54 -1.02 22.89
N SER A 410 -17.97 0.11 22.33
CA SER A 410 -17.16 1.32 22.19
C SER A 410 -16.85 1.90 23.55
N ILE A 411 -17.86 2.06 24.41
CA ILE A 411 -17.72 2.53 25.79
C ILE A 411 -16.84 1.57 26.59
N SER A 412 -17.07 0.25 26.49
CA SER A 412 -16.25 -0.74 27.20
C SER A 412 -14.78 -0.69 26.79
N GLY A 413 -14.49 -0.48 25.49
CA GLY A 413 -13.12 -0.29 25.02
C GLY A 413 -12.44 0.96 25.57
N VAL A 414 -13.14 2.10 25.55
CA VAL A 414 -12.65 3.37 26.10
C VAL A 414 -12.39 3.25 27.61
N CYS A 415 -13.26 2.56 28.35
CA CYS A 415 -13.10 2.31 29.78
C CYS A 415 -11.89 1.43 30.14
N GLN A 416 -11.31 0.69 29.19
CA GLN A 416 -10.13 -0.14 29.41
C GLN A 416 -8.82 0.56 29.05
N GLY A 417 -8.87 1.60 28.22
CA GLY A 417 -7.69 2.37 27.83
C GLY A 417 -7.08 3.14 28.98
N ILE A 418 -5.78 3.40 28.93
CA ILE A 418 -5.10 4.31 29.87
C ILE A 418 -5.60 5.74 29.68
N TYR A 419 -5.91 6.11 28.44
CA TYR A 419 -6.41 7.42 28.06
C TYR A 419 -7.76 7.30 27.35
N VAL A 420 -8.71 8.14 27.76
CA VAL A 420 -9.96 8.40 27.06
C VAL A 420 -9.66 9.40 25.95
N LEU A 421 -9.99 9.01 24.71
CA LEU A 421 -9.75 9.79 23.48
C LEU A 421 -8.27 10.19 23.28
N GLY A 422 -7.33 9.48 23.93
CA GLY A 422 -5.90 9.80 23.89
C GLY A 422 -5.49 11.08 24.63
N LEU A 423 -6.44 11.80 25.24
CA LEU A 423 -6.20 13.13 25.84
C LEU A 423 -6.39 13.14 27.36
N LEU A 424 -7.36 12.40 27.88
CA LEU A 424 -7.69 12.42 29.31
C LEU A 424 -7.30 11.09 29.94
N ARG A 425 -6.56 11.12 31.06
CA ARG A 425 -6.25 9.87 31.77
C ARG A 425 -7.55 9.26 32.28
N ASN A 426 -7.78 7.99 31.93
CA ASN A 426 -8.97 7.28 32.31
C ASN A 426 -9.04 7.14 33.85
N PRO A 427 -10.08 7.66 34.52
CA PRO A 427 -10.19 7.58 35.97
C PRO A 427 -10.33 6.15 36.49
N LEU A 428 -10.79 5.22 35.64
CA LEU A 428 -10.92 3.79 35.95
C LEU A 428 -9.59 3.03 35.91
N HIS A 429 -8.56 3.61 35.28
CA HIS A 429 -7.23 3.01 35.25
C HIS A 429 -6.52 3.23 36.60
N PRO A 430 -5.80 2.23 37.16
CA PRO A 430 -5.14 2.39 38.45
C PRO A 430 -4.21 3.61 38.50
N TRP A 431 -4.32 4.35 39.61
CA TRP A 431 -3.55 5.56 39.94
C TRP A 431 -2.26 5.26 40.72
N LYS A 432 -2.04 4.00 41.10
CA LYS A 432 -0.87 3.57 41.88
C LYS A 432 0.34 3.37 40.97
N SER A 433 1.53 3.73 41.46
CA SER A 433 2.80 3.73 40.70
C SER A 433 3.13 2.33 40.15
N SER A 434 3.96 2.30 39.11
CA SER A 434 4.54 1.09 38.49
C SER A 434 5.29 0.17 39.47
N GLU A 435 5.55 0.62 40.69
CA GLU A 435 6.24 -0.12 41.75
C GLU A 435 5.31 -1.14 42.45
N ASP A 436 3.98 -0.92 42.46
CA ASP A 436 3.00 -1.88 43.04
C ASP A 436 2.50 -2.88 41.97
N ILE A 437 3.40 -3.78 41.56
CA ILE A 437 3.11 -4.83 40.56
C ILE A 437 1.93 -5.72 41.01
N GLN A 438 1.78 -5.95 42.32
CA GLN A 438 0.71 -6.80 42.87
C GLN A 438 -0.65 -6.09 42.83
N GLY A 439 -0.71 -4.82 43.23
CA GLY A 439 -1.91 -3.99 43.12
C GLY A 439 -2.36 -3.82 41.66
N TYR A 440 -1.41 -3.63 40.74
CA TYR A 440 -1.70 -3.57 39.31
C TYR A 440 -2.26 -4.91 38.78
N LYS A 441 -1.67 -6.05 39.16
CA LYS A 441 -2.17 -7.38 38.78
C LYS A 441 -3.60 -7.63 39.28
N MET A 442 -3.92 -7.25 40.52
CA MET A 442 -5.27 -7.41 41.08
C MET A 442 -6.31 -6.53 40.36
N TRP A 443 -5.98 -5.27 40.10
CA TRP A 443 -6.85 -4.36 39.35
C TRP A 443 -7.04 -4.81 37.91
N ARG A 444 -5.97 -5.24 37.25
CA ARG A 444 -6.02 -5.80 35.90
C ARG A 444 -6.90 -7.04 35.84
N LYS A 445 -6.89 -7.89 36.87
CA LYS A 445 -7.79 -9.05 36.96
C LYS A 445 -9.26 -8.64 37.01
N ARG A 446 -9.61 -7.56 37.72
CA ARG A 446 -10.97 -7.00 37.75
C ARG A 446 -11.38 -6.40 36.40
N LEU A 447 -10.51 -5.59 35.79
CA LEU A 447 -10.72 -5.01 34.45
C LEU A 447 -10.78 -6.08 33.35
N SER A 448 -10.10 -7.21 33.54
CA SER A 448 -10.10 -8.32 32.59
C SER A 448 -11.49 -8.93 32.40
N TYR A 449 -12.36 -8.94 33.42
CA TYR A 449 -13.75 -9.42 33.23
C TYR A 449 -14.54 -8.47 32.31
N CYS A 450 -14.30 -7.16 32.43
CA CYS A 450 -14.88 -6.16 31.54
C CYS A 450 -14.35 -6.24 30.10
N SER A 451 -13.19 -6.87 29.89
CA SER A 451 -12.59 -7.02 28.56
C SER A 451 -12.94 -8.36 27.89
N ILE A 452 -13.02 -9.45 28.66
CA ILE A 452 -13.33 -10.79 28.14
C ILE A 452 -14.76 -10.86 27.59
N LEU A 453 -15.76 -10.28 28.28
CA LEU A 453 -17.16 -10.35 27.84
C LEU A 453 -17.40 -9.69 26.47
N PRO A 454 -16.98 -8.42 26.24
CA PRO A 454 -17.00 -7.80 24.91
C PRO A 454 -16.27 -8.62 23.85
N GLN A 455 -15.12 -9.21 24.19
CA GLN A 455 -14.32 -9.96 23.23
C GLN A 455 -14.99 -11.29 22.83
N LEU A 456 -15.60 -11.99 23.78
CA LEU A 456 -16.40 -13.17 23.51
C LEU A 456 -17.62 -12.83 22.65
N ALA A 457 -18.30 -11.73 22.98
CA ALA A 457 -19.42 -11.26 22.18
C ALA A 457 -18.95 -10.95 20.74
N LEU A 458 -17.89 -10.17 20.58
CA LEU A 458 -17.30 -9.83 19.27
C LEU A 458 -16.87 -11.07 18.48
N THR A 459 -16.44 -12.13 19.15
CA THR A 459 -15.99 -13.36 18.46
C THR A 459 -17.16 -14.23 18.01
N TYR A 460 -18.26 -14.28 18.77
CA TYR A 460 -19.32 -15.28 18.56
C TYR A 460 -20.71 -14.69 18.30
N VAL A 461 -21.12 -13.66 19.05
CA VAL A 461 -22.50 -13.14 19.02
C VAL A 461 -22.67 -12.14 17.87
N PHE A 462 -21.77 -11.15 17.77
CA PHE A 462 -21.86 -10.10 16.77
C PHE A 462 -21.80 -10.60 15.33
N PRO A 463 -20.89 -11.52 14.95
CA PRO A 463 -20.86 -12.03 13.58
C PRO A 463 -22.16 -12.69 13.17
N LEU A 464 -22.75 -13.50 14.06
CA LEU A 464 -23.99 -14.22 13.78
C LEU A 464 -25.19 -13.26 13.67
N LEU A 465 -25.27 -12.26 14.56
CA LEU A 465 -26.33 -11.25 14.50
C LEU A 465 -26.24 -10.40 13.23
N MET A 466 -25.04 -9.99 12.82
CA MET A 466 -24.83 -9.27 11.57
C MET A 466 -25.22 -10.11 10.35
N LEU A 467 -24.88 -11.40 10.34
CA LEU A 467 -25.30 -12.29 9.25
C LEU A 467 -26.82 -12.36 9.12
N VAL A 468 -27.56 -12.50 10.24
CA VAL A 468 -29.03 -12.50 10.23
C VAL A 468 -29.59 -11.16 9.76
N PHE A 469 -29.01 -10.04 10.19
CA PHE A 469 -29.43 -8.71 9.72
C PHE A 469 -29.21 -8.56 8.21
N LEU A 470 -28.03 -8.93 7.71
CA LEU A 470 -27.66 -8.80 6.30
C LEU A 470 -28.52 -9.70 5.41
N THR A 471 -28.80 -10.93 5.80
CA THR A 471 -29.64 -11.84 5.00
C THR A 471 -31.08 -11.36 4.88
N VAL A 472 -31.64 -10.74 5.92
CA VAL A 472 -32.98 -10.16 5.90
C VAL A 472 -33.02 -8.88 5.05
N SER A 473 -31.94 -8.09 5.07
CA SER A 473 -31.91 -6.73 4.50
C SER A 473 -31.41 -6.61 3.06
N VAL A 474 -30.68 -7.61 2.53
CA VAL A 474 -30.18 -7.59 1.15
C VAL A 474 -31.32 -7.79 0.14
N ASP A 475 -31.28 -7.07 -0.98
CA ASP A 475 -32.25 -7.18 -2.10
C ASP A 475 -31.54 -7.36 -3.45
N LEU A 476 -31.84 -8.42 -4.22
CA LEU A 476 -31.23 -8.68 -5.54
C LEU A 476 -32.18 -8.52 -6.74
N ASN A 477 -33.41 -8.04 -6.56
CA ASN A 477 -34.37 -7.90 -7.66
C ASN A 477 -34.10 -6.71 -8.62
N ALA A 478 -32.86 -6.19 -8.68
CA ALA A 478 -32.52 -5.03 -9.50
C ALA A 478 -31.55 -5.35 -10.65
N THR A 479 -31.46 -4.41 -11.58
CA THR A 479 -30.72 -4.49 -12.85
C THR A 479 -29.21 -4.76 -12.72
N ASN A 480 -28.58 -4.44 -11.57
CA ASN A 480 -27.14 -4.53 -11.36
C ASN A 480 -26.71 -5.70 -10.45
N GLN A 481 -27.05 -6.93 -10.84
CA GLN A 481 -26.81 -8.14 -10.02
C GLN A 481 -25.33 -8.40 -9.72
N TRP A 482 -24.41 -8.12 -10.66
CA TRP A 482 -22.97 -8.34 -10.48
C TRP A 482 -22.36 -7.47 -9.38
N PHE A 483 -22.68 -6.17 -9.36
CA PHE A 483 -22.16 -5.24 -8.34
C PHE A 483 -22.73 -5.56 -6.96
N ARG A 484 -24.02 -5.92 -6.89
CA ARG A 484 -24.64 -6.32 -5.62
C ARG A 484 -24.06 -7.63 -5.10
N ALA A 485 -23.81 -8.62 -5.97
CA ALA A 485 -23.13 -9.85 -5.58
C ALA A 485 -21.71 -9.61 -5.04
N LEU A 486 -20.99 -8.64 -5.59
CA LEU A 486 -19.70 -8.19 -5.04
C LEU A 486 -19.86 -7.60 -3.63
N GLY A 487 -20.87 -6.74 -3.41
CA GLY A 487 -21.19 -6.19 -2.10
C GLY A 487 -21.53 -7.29 -1.07
N ILE A 488 -22.32 -8.30 -1.47
CA ILE A 488 -22.66 -9.47 -0.64
C ILE A 488 -21.38 -10.25 -0.29
N ALA A 489 -20.58 -10.65 -1.28
CA ALA A 489 -19.35 -11.40 -1.05
C ALA A 489 -18.39 -10.66 -0.11
N ARG A 490 -18.27 -9.33 -0.27
CA ARG A 490 -17.46 -8.45 0.59
C ARG A 490 -17.95 -8.46 2.04
N ILE A 491 -19.20 -8.09 2.29
CA ILE A 491 -19.67 -7.86 3.67
C ILE A 491 -19.77 -9.17 4.45
N PHE A 492 -20.20 -10.27 3.81
CA PHE A 492 -20.25 -11.58 4.45
C PHE A 492 -18.86 -12.09 4.85
N ARG A 493 -17.81 -11.77 4.08
CA ARG A 493 -16.44 -12.02 4.49
C ARG A 493 -16.00 -11.06 5.60
N LYS A 494 -16.22 -9.76 5.44
CA LYS A 494 -15.74 -8.72 6.39
C LYS A 494 -16.27 -8.94 7.80
N VAL A 495 -17.49 -9.44 7.95
CA VAL A 495 -18.10 -9.86 9.22
C VAL A 495 -17.19 -10.82 10.02
N TRP A 496 -16.52 -11.75 9.33
CA TRP A 496 -15.60 -12.70 9.95
C TRP A 496 -14.15 -12.21 9.98
N GLN A 497 -13.70 -11.53 8.92
CA GLN A 497 -12.33 -11.05 8.78
C GLN A 497 -12.00 -9.94 9.79
N SER A 498 -12.89 -8.97 9.95
CA SER A 498 -12.74 -7.83 10.87
C SER A 498 -14.11 -7.40 11.40
N THR A 499 -14.64 -8.21 12.33
CA THR A 499 -15.97 -8.04 12.92
C THR A 499 -16.20 -6.64 13.49
N TRP A 500 -15.18 -6.04 14.12
CA TRP A 500 -15.26 -4.68 14.64
C TRP A 500 -15.55 -3.65 13.54
N SER A 501 -14.82 -3.71 12.42
CA SER A 501 -15.03 -2.79 11.31
C SER A 501 -16.38 -3.02 10.62
N ALA A 502 -16.77 -4.29 10.42
CA ALA A 502 -18.07 -4.64 9.85
C ALA A 502 -19.23 -4.13 10.73
N GLN A 503 -19.08 -4.21 12.05
CA GLN A 503 -20.09 -3.70 12.98
C GLN A 503 -20.29 -2.18 12.83
N ILE A 504 -19.21 -1.42 12.65
CA ILE A 504 -19.30 0.03 12.41
C ILE A 504 -20.01 0.31 11.09
N GLU A 505 -19.63 -0.38 10.00
CA GLU A 505 -20.26 -0.21 8.69
C GLU A 505 -21.77 -0.48 8.74
N VAL A 506 -22.16 -1.63 9.31
CA VAL A 506 -23.56 -2.01 9.43
C VAL A 506 -24.33 -1.04 10.34
N SER A 507 -23.75 -0.63 11.47
CA SER A 507 -24.42 0.30 12.40
C SER A 507 -24.64 1.68 11.78
N VAL A 508 -23.66 2.20 11.02
CA VAL A 508 -23.79 3.48 10.32
C VAL A 508 -24.84 3.39 9.22
N VAL A 509 -24.86 2.30 8.43
CA VAL A 509 -25.90 2.09 7.42
C VAL A 509 -27.28 2.00 8.06
N SER A 510 -27.45 1.24 9.14
CA SER A 510 -28.71 1.17 9.89
C SER A 510 -29.15 2.54 10.41
N LEU A 511 -28.21 3.34 10.92
CA LEU A 511 -28.50 4.70 11.40
C LEU A 511 -28.93 5.62 10.24
N LEU A 512 -28.26 5.55 9.09
CA LEU A 512 -28.61 6.33 7.91
C LEU A 512 -29.98 5.95 7.35
N LEU A 513 -30.31 4.65 7.34
CA LEU A 513 -31.64 4.18 6.93
C LEU A 513 -32.76 4.64 7.88
N LEU A 514 -32.45 4.80 9.18
CA LEU A 514 -33.39 5.36 10.16
C LEU A 514 -33.52 6.90 10.06
N ALA A 515 -32.44 7.58 9.66
CA ALA A 515 -32.37 9.04 9.65
C ALA A 515 -32.83 9.69 8.32
N LEU A 516 -32.65 9.00 7.19
CA LEU A 516 -32.99 9.55 5.88
C LEU A 516 -34.49 9.40 5.58
N PRO A 517 -35.15 10.46 5.08
CA PRO A 517 -36.52 10.36 4.62
C PRO A 517 -36.62 9.48 3.36
N GLU A 518 -37.76 8.79 3.20
CA GLU A 518 -38.02 7.84 2.08
C GLU A 518 -37.80 8.45 0.68
N ASN A 519 -37.79 9.79 0.56
CA ASN A 519 -37.59 10.53 -0.70
C ASN A 519 -36.15 10.51 -1.25
N SER A 520 -35.16 9.99 -0.53
CA SER A 520 -33.79 9.83 -1.06
C SER A 520 -33.65 8.55 -1.88
N ASN A 521 -34.29 8.52 -3.07
CA ASN A 521 -34.41 7.30 -3.90
C ASN A 521 -33.05 6.64 -4.19
N TRP A 522 -32.01 7.43 -4.50
CA TRP A 522 -30.71 6.89 -4.91
C TRP A 522 -30.00 6.07 -3.83
N TRP A 523 -30.13 6.43 -2.54
CA TRP A 523 -29.46 5.72 -1.45
C TRP A 523 -30.12 4.38 -1.21
N VAL A 524 -31.46 4.36 -1.15
CA VAL A 524 -32.24 3.12 -0.94
C VAL A 524 -32.10 2.17 -2.12
N GLU A 525 -32.07 2.70 -3.36
CA GLU A 525 -31.88 1.92 -4.58
C GLU A 525 -30.52 1.20 -4.68
N LEU A 526 -29.49 1.66 -3.98
CA LEU A 526 -28.18 0.99 -3.98
C LEU A 526 -28.23 -0.40 -3.32
N GLY A 527 -29.12 -0.61 -2.34
CA GLY A 527 -29.17 -1.82 -1.52
C GLY A 527 -28.10 -1.83 -0.41
N VAL A 528 -28.39 -2.52 0.70
CA VAL A 528 -27.53 -2.55 1.91
C VAL A 528 -26.13 -3.06 1.60
N GLU A 529 -26.00 -3.99 0.66
CA GLU A 529 -24.73 -4.56 0.18
C GLU A 529 -23.79 -3.53 -0.44
N LEU A 530 -24.30 -2.55 -1.20
CA LEU A 530 -23.48 -1.48 -1.77
C LEU A 530 -23.35 -0.30 -0.83
N GLN A 531 -24.37 -0.01 -0.01
CA GLN A 531 -24.30 1.01 1.04
C GLN A 531 -23.15 0.71 2.03
N THR A 532 -23.04 -0.54 2.50
CA THR A 532 -21.93 -0.95 3.39
C THR A 532 -20.57 -0.85 2.71
N LEU A 533 -20.48 -1.11 1.39
CA LEU A 533 -19.26 -0.86 0.61
C LEU A 533 -18.87 0.60 0.61
N LEU A 534 -19.79 1.52 0.30
CA LEU A 534 -19.52 2.96 0.25
C LEU A 534 -19.19 3.53 1.62
N VAL A 535 -19.94 3.15 2.66
CA VAL A 535 -19.64 3.54 4.05
C VAL A 535 -18.28 3.02 4.47
N GLY A 536 -17.96 1.77 4.17
CA GLY A 536 -16.64 1.19 4.48
C GLY A 536 -15.49 1.93 3.83
N LEU A 537 -15.61 2.25 2.54
CA LEU A 537 -14.63 3.07 1.82
C LEU A 537 -14.47 4.45 2.46
N GLY A 538 -15.59 5.12 2.77
CA GLY A 538 -15.57 6.44 3.41
C GLY A 538 -14.93 6.43 4.81
N LEU A 539 -15.23 5.41 5.62
CA LEU A 539 -14.65 5.25 6.95
C LEU A 539 -13.14 4.98 6.90
N GLU A 540 -12.68 4.12 5.99
CA GLU A 540 -11.26 3.82 5.83
C GLU A 540 -10.46 5.04 5.34
N ILE A 541 -10.96 5.72 4.29
CA ILE A 541 -10.35 6.95 3.77
C ILE A 541 -10.35 8.04 4.84
N GLY A 542 -11.46 8.23 5.54
CA GLY A 542 -11.58 9.21 6.63
C GLY A 542 -10.63 8.91 7.79
N HIS A 543 -10.49 7.65 8.17
CA HIS A 543 -9.56 7.24 9.22
C HIS A 543 -8.10 7.51 8.83
N GLU A 544 -7.69 7.11 7.63
CA GLU A 544 -6.34 7.40 7.13
C GLU A 544 -6.08 8.91 7.03
N PHE A 545 -7.06 9.68 6.54
CA PHE A 545 -6.97 11.14 6.44
C PHE A 545 -6.73 11.77 7.81
N LEU A 546 -7.52 11.39 8.83
CA LEU A 546 -7.39 11.91 10.18
C LEU A 546 -6.04 11.55 10.81
N GLN A 547 -5.55 10.32 10.62
CA GLN A 547 -4.24 9.89 11.11
C GLN A 547 -3.09 10.68 10.44
N LYS A 548 -3.15 10.84 9.12
CA LYS A 548 -2.17 11.59 8.32
C LYS A 548 -2.17 13.07 8.72
N LEU A 549 -3.35 13.67 8.89
CA LEU A 549 -3.51 15.04 9.33
C LEU A 549 -2.98 15.23 10.75
N TRP A 550 -3.31 14.34 11.69
CA TRP A 550 -2.82 14.39 13.06
C TRP A 550 -1.29 14.33 13.12
N CYS A 551 -0.68 13.41 12.39
CA CYS A 551 0.77 13.28 12.30
C CYS A 551 1.41 14.54 11.69
N GLY A 552 0.88 15.01 10.56
CA GLY A 552 1.37 16.21 9.88
C GLY A 552 1.27 17.47 10.74
N LEU A 553 0.14 17.68 11.43
CA LEU A 553 -0.07 18.78 12.37
C LEU A 553 0.91 18.72 13.54
N THR A 554 1.14 17.52 14.10
CA THR A 554 2.08 17.34 15.21
C THR A 554 3.51 17.73 14.80
N LEU A 555 3.95 17.28 13.62
CA LEU A 555 5.27 17.65 13.08
C LEU A 555 5.36 19.14 12.73
N PHE A 556 4.30 19.72 12.17
CA PHE A 556 4.20 21.13 11.84
C PHE A 556 4.32 22.01 13.10
N LEU A 557 3.55 21.69 14.14
CA LEU A 557 3.59 22.41 15.42
C LEU A 557 4.94 22.26 16.13
N LYS A 558 5.53 21.06 16.09
CA LYS A 558 6.87 20.82 16.68
C LYS A 558 7.94 21.64 15.96
N PHE A 559 7.86 21.73 14.64
CA PHE A 559 8.78 22.55 13.85
C PHE A 559 8.69 24.03 14.24
N LEU A 560 7.47 24.58 14.36
CA LEU A 560 7.27 25.99 14.71
C LEU A 560 7.74 26.33 16.14
N THR A 561 7.58 25.40 17.08
CA THR A 561 7.85 25.66 18.51
C THR A 561 9.30 25.44 18.90
N LYS A 562 9.94 24.36 18.45
CA LYS A 562 11.26 23.93 18.93
C LYS A 562 12.30 23.87 17.82
N ASP A 563 12.06 23.00 16.83
CA ASP A 563 13.13 22.53 15.94
C ASP A 563 13.49 23.55 14.85
N GLY A 564 12.54 24.38 14.41
CA GLY A 564 12.75 25.39 13.36
C GLY A 564 13.78 26.46 13.72
N LYS A 565 13.98 26.74 15.03
CA LYS A 565 14.97 27.72 15.52
C LYS A 565 16.43 27.30 15.31
N LYS A 566 16.67 26.01 15.03
CA LYS A 566 18.01 25.41 14.81
C LYS A 566 18.42 25.37 13.33
N ILE A 567 17.49 25.70 12.41
CA ILE A 567 17.70 25.65 10.95
C ILE A 567 18.12 27.04 10.44
N GLN A 568 18.59 27.11 9.19
CA GLN A 568 18.87 28.37 8.48
C GLN A 568 17.72 29.37 8.67
N ARG A 569 18.07 30.57 9.17
CA ARG A 569 17.11 31.64 9.55
C ARG A 569 16.12 31.99 8.43
N TRP A 570 16.57 32.04 7.19
CA TRP A 570 15.73 32.34 6.03
C TRP A 570 14.68 31.25 5.75
N VAL A 571 15.03 29.97 5.94
CA VAL A 571 14.09 28.85 5.78
C VAL A 571 13.01 28.89 6.86
N TYR A 572 13.40 29.18 8.10
CA TYR A 572 12.45 29.35 9.21
C TYR A 572 11.49 30.53 8.95
N ILE A 573 12.00 31.68 8.51
CA ILE A 573 11.17 32.85 8.18
C ILE A 573 10.20 32.50 7.03
N ALA A 574 10.69 31.88 5.96
CA ALA A 574 9.86 31.49 4.82
C ALA A 574 8.73 30.53 5.21
N ILE A 575 9.01 29.52 6.05
CA ILE A 575 8.01 28.57 6.54
C ILE A 575 7.02 29.24 7.51
N SER A 576 7.49 30.16 8.35
CA SER A 576 6.64 30.88 9.31
C SER A 576 5.68 31.84 8.59
N VAL A 577 6.15 32.58 7.59
CA VAL A 577 5.32 33.48 6.79
C VAL A 577 4.38 32.69 5.88
N GLY A 578 4.85 31.58 5.30
CA GLY A 578 4.06 30.69 4.45
C GLY A 578 3.14 29.72 5.19
N SER A 579 3.03 29.80 6.52
CA SER A 579 2.35 28.81 7.35
C SER A 579 0.90 28.52 6.94
N PRO A 580 0.05 29.51 6.54
CA PRO A 580 -1.33 29.23 6.16
C PRO A 580 -1.41 28.41 4.86
N LEU A 581 -0.55 28.74 3.88
CA LEU A 581 -0.49 28.01 2.60
C LEU A 581 0.05 26.59 2.80
N LEU A 582 1.04 26.42 3.68
CA LEU A 582 1.58 25.10 4.02
C LEU A 582 0.55 24.22 4.74
N LEU A 583 -0.27 24.81 5.61
CA LEU A 583 -1.36 24.08 6.28
C LEU A 583 -2.43 23.63 5.28
N LEU A 584 -2.82 24.50 4.34
CA LEU A 584 -3.73 24.13 3.26
C LEU A 584 -3.13 23.02 2.38
N SER A 585 -1.85 23.15 2.02
CA SER A 585 -1.12 22.11 1.29
C SER A 585 -1.08 20.79 2.05
N LEU A 586 -0.91 20.81 3.37
CA LEU A 586 -0.94 19.61 4.21
C LEU A 586 -2.32 18.94 4.14
N VAL A 587 -3.41 19.70 4.27
CA VAL A 587 -4.77 19.15 4.19
C VAL A 587 -5.02 18.52 2.82
N LEU A 588 -4.65 19.21 1.73
CA LEU A 588 -4.83 18.71 0.36
C LEU A 588 -3.98 17.46 0.10
N THR A 589 -2.70 17.47 0.49
CA THR A 589 -1.81 16.32 0.31
C THR A 589 -2.24 15.14 1.17
N ALA A 590 -2.71 15.36 2.39
CA ALA A 590 -3.27 14.31 3.24
C ALA A 590 -4.54 13.70 2.62
N LEU A 591 -5.42 14.51 2.03
CA LEU A 591 -6.61 14.03 1.34
C LEU A 591 -6.23 13.15 0.14
N VAL A 592 -5.40 13.65 -0.78
CA VAL A 592 -4.95 12.87 -1.95
C VAL A 592 -4.22 11.59 -1.53
N SER A 593 -3.36 11.69 -0.52
CA SER A 593 -2.64 10.56 0.07
C SER A 593 -3.59 9.52 0.68
N SER A 594 -4.71 9.92 1.30
CA SER A 594 -5.71 8.99 1.85
C SER A 594 -6.54 8.29 0.76
N LEU A 595 -6.88 8.98 -0.33
CA LEU A 595 -7.62 8.41 -1.45
C LEU A 595 -6.86 7.25 -2.10
N ILE A 596 -5.55 7.44 -2.33
CA ILE A 596 -4.65 6.47 -2.98
C ILE A 596 -3.95 5.56 -1.94
N SER A 597 -4.31 5.64 -0.65
CA SER A 597 -3.67 4.85 0.42
C SER A 597 -2.13 4.95 0.42
N ALA A 598 -1.60 6.12 0.04
CA ALA A 598 -0.17 6.36 -0.06
C ALA A 598 0.35 6.99 1.25
N PRO A 599 1.63 6.82 1.63
CA PRO A 599 2.22 7.54 2.77
C PRO A 599 2.44 9.04 2.48
N LEU A 600 2.55 9.84 3.54
CA LEU A 600 3.07 11.22 3.46
C LEU A 600 4.59 11.21 3.67
N LEU A 601 5.30 11.96 2.83
CA LEU A 601 6.75 12.13 2.91
C LEU A 601 7.10 13.56 3.36
N PRO A 602 7.72 13.75 4.53
CA PRO A 602 8.26 15.05 4.91
C PRO A 602 9.52 15.37 4.09
N LEU A 603 9.53 16.52 3.42
CA LEU A 603 10.65 16.95 2.57
C LEU A 603 11.81 17.48 3.43
N PHE A 604 12.97 16.82 3.40
CA PHE A 604 14.14 17.17 4.21
C PHE A 604 13.85 17.38 5.71
N THR A 605 12.89 16.62 6.28
CA THR A 605 12.39 16.78 7.66
C THR A 605 11.73 18.13 7.96
N LEU A 606 11.48 18.96 6.94
CA LEU A 606 10.67 20.17 7.04
C LEU A 606 9.18 19.80 7.11
N PRO A 607 8.32 20.68 7.64
CA PRO A 607 6.89 20.46 7.73
C PRO A 607 6.19 20.72 6.38
N VAL A 608 6.86 20.31 5.29
CA VAL A 608 6.37 20.33 3.91
C VAL A 608 6.20 18.88 3.50
N PHE A 609 4.95 18.48 3.24
CA PHE A 609 4.61 17.08 2.98
C PHE A 609 4.30 16.88 1.50
N LEU A 610 4.88 15.83 0.94
CA LEU A 610 4.56 15.34 -0.41
C LEU A 610 3.81 14.01 -0.30
N VAL A 611 2.95 13.75 -1.28
CA VAL A 611 2.35 12.43 -1.44
C VAL A 611 3.43 11.49 -1.96
N SER A 612 3.80 10.48 -1.18
CA SER A 612 4.73 9.46 -1.66
C SER A 612 4.01 8.46 -2.56
N PHE A 613 4.75 7.52 -3.15
CA PHE A 613 4.14 6.50 -3.98
C PHE A 613 3.33 5.48 -3.16
N PRO A 614 2.19 4.99 -3.69
CA PRO A 614 1.39 3.98 -3.01
C PRO A 614 2.14 2.65 -2.92
N ARG A 615 2.01 1.99 -1.77
CA ARG A 615 2.68 0.74 -1.43
C ARG A 615 1.84 -0.05 -0.43
N THR A 616 2.09 -1.35 -0.33
CA THR A 616 1.38 -2.24 0.60
C THR A 616 1.55 -1.82 2.07
N GLN A 617 0.53 -2.09 2.88
CA GLN A 617 0.47 -1.69 4.29
C GLN A 617 1.54 -2.35 5.16
N ARG A 618 2.09 -3.49 4.73
CA ARG A 618 3.23 -4.15 5.42
C ARG A 618 4.51 -3.29 5.47
N PHE A 619 4.53 -2.13 4.81
CA PHE A 619 5.60 -1.12 4.73
C PHE A 619 6.88 -1.61 4.03
N TRP A 620 7.38 -2.79 4.43
CA TRP A 620 8.58 -3.43 3.93
C TRP A 620 8.27 -4.49 2.87
N PRO A 621 9.09 -4.59 1.82
CA PRO A 621 8.83 -5.47 0.67
C PRO A 621 9.01 -6.97 0.94
N SER A 622 9.80 -7.34 1.95
CA SER A 622 10.08 -8.74 2.28
C SER A 622 10.20 -8.93 3.80
N LEU A 623 9.61 -10.02 4.30
CA LEU A 623 9.78 -10.49 5.68
C LEU A 623 11.14 -11.16 5.90
N THR A 624 11.65 -11.84 4.87
CA THR A 624 12.98 -12.44 4.81
C THR A 624 13.84 -11.62 3.87
N ASN A 625 14.87 -10.98 4.40
CA ASN A 625 15.68 -10.05 3.62
C ASN A 625 16.46 -10.79 2.53
N TYR A 626 16.37 -10.28 1.30
CA TYR A 626 17.30 -10.58 0.21
C TYR A 626 18.72 -10.03 0.44
N SER A 627 18.96 -9.41 1.60
CA SER A 627 20.26 -8.97 2.09
C SER A 627 20.60 -9.73 3.37
N SER A 628 20.95 -11.01 3.21
CA SER A 628 21.52 -11.88 4.24
C SER A 628 22.75 -11.29 4.95
N SER A 629 23.36 -10.25 4.39
CA SER A 629 24.53 -9.56 4.97
C SER A 629 24.21 -8.58 6.09
N TYR A 630 23.01 -7.96 6.11
CA TYR A 630 22.69 -6.88 7.07
C TYR A 630 21.82 -7.32 8.26
N THR A 631 21.14 -8.47 8.16
CA THR A 631 20.23 -8.94 9.24
C THR A 631 20.70 -10.16 9.99
N SER A 632 21.89 -10.68 9.67
CA SER A 632 22.62 -11.57 10.57
C SER A 632 23.54 -10.76 11.49
N SER A 633 23.05 -9.62 12.02
CA SER A 633 23.75 -8.96 13.12
C SER A 633 23.74 -9.91 14.32
N ARG A 634 24.79 -9.88 15.15
CA ARG A 634 24.87 -10.72 16.35
C ARG A 634 23.65 -10.51 17.26
N ASP A 635 23.07 -9.31 17.23
CA ASP A 635 21.90 -8.91 18.00
C ASP A 635 20.63 -9.70 17.68
N SER A 636 20.47 -10.14 16.42
CA SER A 636 19.29 -10.87 15.95
C SER A 636 19.01 -12.15 16.77
N VAL A 637 20.06 -12.78 17.31
CA VAL A 637 19.96 -13.99 18.14
C VAL A 637 19.25 -13.70 19.47
N TYR A 638 19.52 -12.55 20.10
CA TYR A 638 18.87 -12.17 21.35
C TYR A 638 17.37 -11.95 21.16
N TYR A 639 17.00 -11.29 20.06
CA TYR A 639 15.59 -11.09 19.73
C TYR A 639 14.89 -12.40 19.40
N GLN A 640 15.57 -13.32 18.68
CA GLN A 640 15.01 -14.63 18.37
C GLN A 640 14.69 -15.45 19.63
N HIS A 641 15.52 -15.33 20.67
CA HIS A 641 15.28 -15.97 21.97
C HIS A 641 14.00 -15.45 22.66
N ASP A 642 13.67 -14.17 22.52
CA ASP A 642 12.53 -13.56 23.21
C ASP A 642 11.18 -13.81 22.50
N VAL A 643 11.20 -14.12 21.20
CA VAL A 643 10.00 -14.30 20.35
C VAL A 643 8.97 -15.27 20.94
N PRO A 644 9.32 -16.46 21.47
CA PRO A 644 8.32 -17.41 21.99
C PRO A 644 7.55 -16.87 23.20
N LEU A 645 8.24 -16.21 24.13
CA LEU A 645 7.61 -15.62 25.33
C LEU A 645 6.74 -14.41 24.93
N LEU A 646 7.27 -13.58 24.05
CA LEU A 646 6.57 -12.40 23.56
C LEU A 646 5.30 -12.81 22.79
N SER A 647 5.38 -13.84 21.95
CA SER A 647 4.22 -14.37 21.20
C SER A 647 3.11 -14.85 22.12
N ARG A 648 3.44 -15.55 23.22
CA ARG A 648 2.44 -15.98 24.23
C ARG A 648 1.81 -14.79 24.95
N THR A 649 2.62 -13.79 25.28
CA THR A 649 2.14 -12.59 25.97
C THR A 649 1.22 -11.77 25.07
N LEU A 650 1.63 -11.55 23.81
CA LEU A 650 0.82 -10.88 22.80
C LEU A 650 -0.49 -11.64 22.55
N LEU A 651 -0.45 -12.97 22.43
CA LEU A 651 -1.65 -13.78 22.28
C LEU A 651 -2.65 -13.56 23.44
N ASN A 652 -2.16 -13.51 24.67
CA ASN A 652 -3.01 -13.21 25.84
C ASN A 652 -3.56 -11.79 25.80
N VAL A 653 -2.74 -10.82 25.40
CA VAL A 653 -3.11 -9.40 25.31
C VAL A 653 -4.18 -9.17 24.24
N PHE A 654 -4.05 -9.79 23.06
CA PHE A 654 -5.05 -9.72 21.98
C PHE A 654 -6.31 -10.52 22.30
N SER A 655 -6.18 -11.72 22.87
CA SER A 655 -7.35 -12.55 23.23
C SER A 655 -8.18 -11.99 24.37
N THR A 656 -7.59 -11.15 25.23
CA THR A 656 -8.32 -10.41 26.28
C THR A 656 -8.90 -9.09 25.77
N GLY A 657 -8.62 -8.68 24.52
CA GLY A 657 -9.08 -7.42 23.95
C GLY A 657 -8.40 -6.18 24.54
N SER A 658 -7.36 -6.36 25.37
CA SER A 658 -6.65 -5.26 26.03
C SER A 658 -5.85 -4.38 25.08
N VAL A 659 -5.38 -4.96 23.97
CA VAL A 659 -4.85 -4.22 22.82
C VAL A 659 -5.71 -4.61 21.62
N ARG A 660 -6.28 -3.61 20.97
CA ARG A 660 -6.99 -3.76 19.70
C ARG A 660 -5.98 -3.46 18.61
N GLY A 661 -5.79 -4.42 17.71
CA GLY A 661 -4.84 -4.29 16.61
C GLY A 661 -5.55 -4.39 15.27
N GLN A 662 -5.30 -3.40 14.40
CA GLN A 662 -5.62 -3.45 12.98
C GLN A 662 -4.35 -3.70 12.17
N PRO A 663 -4.46 -4.30 10.98
CA PRO A 663 -3.35 -4.36 10.03
C PRO A 663 -2.79 -2.96 9.76
N GLY A 664 -1.46 -2.85 9.78
CA GLY A 664 -0.76 -1.56 9.65
C GLY A 664 -0.42 -0.88 10.98
N ASP A 665 -0.97 -1.34 12.11
CA ASP A 665 -0.60 -0.82 13.42
C ASP A 665 0.84 -1.21 13.80
N PHE A 666 1.55 -0.25 14.40
CA PHE A 666 2.88 -0.43 14.97
C PHE A 666 2.84 -0.30 16.49
N TYR A 667 3.46 -1.25 17.16
CA TYR A 667 3.66 -1.24 18.61
C TYR A 667 5.14 -1.17 18.91
N LEU A 668 5.50 -0.28 19.84
CA LEU A 668 6.85 -0.20 20.38
C LEU A 668 6.88 -0.97 21.71
N LEU A 669 7.72 -1.99 21.77
CA LEU A 669 7.93 -2.81 22.95
C LEU A 669 9.31 -2.48 23.52
N ARG A 670 9.34 -2.07 24.79
CA ARG A 670 10.57 -1.72 25.51
C ARG A 670 10.78 -2.72 26.65
N CYS A 671 11.96 -3.30 26.73
CA CYS A 671 12.35 -4.21 27.80
C CYS A 671 13.84 -4.05 28.12
N GLN A 672 14.14 -3.36 29.23
CA GLN A 672 15.53 -2.99 29.59
C GLN A 672 16.19 -2.32 28.38
N ASP A 673 17.33 -2.81 27.92
CA ASP A 673 18.09 -2.21 26.81
C ASP A 673 17.52 -2.57 25.43
N ARG A 674 16.56 -3.51 25.37
CA ARG A 674 15.99 -4.01 24.12
C ARG A 674 14.77 -3.21 23.71
N THR A 675 14.74 -2.82 22.45
CA THR A 675 13.60 -2.15 21.82
C THR A 675 13.16 -2.95 20.60
N ILE A 676 11.89 -3.37 20.60
CA ILE A 676 11.30 -4.21 19.55
C ILE A 676 10.13 -3.46 18.95
N ILE A 677 10.11 -3.36 17.62
CA ILE A 677 8.96 -2.89 16.86
C ILE A 677 8.13 -4.11 16.45
N ALA A 678 6.86 -4.13 16.86
CA ALA A 678 5.89 -5.13 16.48
C ALA A 678 4.86 -4.52 15.51
N SER A 679 4.86 -4.96 14.26
CA SER A 679 3.91 -4.49 13.24
C SER A 679 2.89 -5.58 12.92
N ILE A 680 1.60 -5.27 12.97
CA ILE A 680 0.53 -6.20 12.57
C ILE A 680 0.43 -6.19 11.04
N LEU A 681 0.66 -7.34 10.41
CA LEU A 681 0.66 -7.47 8.95
C LEU A 681 -0.65 -7.97 8.40
N GLU A 682 -1.27 -8.93 9.09
CA GLU A 682 -2.46 -9.63 8.63
C GLU A 682 -3.30 -9.99 9.86
N CYS A 683 -4.63 -9.81 9.76
CA CYS A 683 -5.57 -10.23 10.77
C CYS A 683 -6.71 -11.02 10.13
N GLY A 684 -7.24 -12.00 10.83
CA GLY A 684 -8.48 -12.66 10.43
C GLY A 684 -9.22 -13.24 11.62
N HIS A 685 -10.10 -14.19 11.36
CA HIS A 685 -10.90 -14.79 12.41
C HIS A 685 -10.01 -15.57 13.38
N ARG A 686 -9.73 -14.98 14.54
CA ARG A 686 -8.95 -15.55 15.65
C ARG A 686 -7.46 -15.79 15.35
N TYR A 687 -6.89 -15.08 14.38
CA TYR A 687 -5.44 -15.09 14.16
C TYR A 687 -4.91 -13.70 13.82
N PHE A 688 -3.63 -13.50 14.14
CA PHE A 688 -2.84 -12.34 13.77
C PHE A 688 -1.47 -12.82 13.28
N ILE A 689 -0.95 -12.19 12.24
CA ILE A 689 0.45 -12.33 11.83
C ILE A 689 1.15 -11.03 12.14
N ILE A 690 2.14 -11.14 13.03
CA ILE A 690 2.89 -10.00 13.57
C ILE A 690 4.34 -10.16 13.12
N ASN A 691 4.92 -9.09 12.61
CA ASN A 691 6.33 -9.00 12.31
C ASN A 691 7.03 -8.27 13.47
N LEU A 692 7.99 -8.96 14.07
CA LEU A 692 8.78 -8.47 15.19
C LEU A 692 10.17 -8.12 14.68
N ARG A 693 10.60 -6.88 14.91
CA ARG A 693 11.92 -6.39 14.52
C ARG A 693 12.62 -5.78 15.72
N GLY A 694 13.79 -6.31 16.05
CA GLY A 694 14.68 -5.69 17.03
C GLY A 694 15.40 -4.49 16.44
N LEU A 695 15.62 -3.47 17.26
CA LEU A 695 16.53 -2.36 16.94
C LEU A 695 17.97 -2.71 17.37
N GLU A 696 18.96 -1.97 16.87
CA GLU A 696 20.37 -2.18 17.23
C GLU A 696 20.56 -2.07 18.75
N ILE A 697 21.30 -3.03 19.33
CA ILE A 697 21.57 -3.09 20.78
C ILE A 697 22.80 -2.23 21.13
N GLU A 698 23.68 -1.96 20.17
CA GLU A 698 24.87 -1.13 20.39
C GLU A 698 24.51 0.31 20.77
N GLU A 699 24.97 0.75 21.94
CA GLU A 699 24.69 2.08 22.50
C GLU A 699 25.49 3.16 21.76
N THR A 700 24.94 3.68 20.67
CA THR A 700 25.36 5.01 20.21
C THR A 700 24.70 6.07 21.10
N SER A 701 25.37 7.21 21.30
CA SER A 701 24.83 8.32 22.09
C SER A 701 23.42 8.76 21.68
N CYS A 702 23.08 8.62 20.39
CA CYS A 702 21.72 8.86 19.88
C CYS A 702 20.71 7.84 20.42
N HIS A 703 21.04 6.55 20.44
CA HIS A 703 20.16 5.50 20.93
C HIS A 703 19.88 5.63 22.43
N THR A 704 20.86 6.04 23.22
CA THR A 704 20.67 6.28 24.67
C THR A 704 19.70 7.43 24.92
N VAL A 705 19.81 8.52 24.16
CA VAL A 705 18.88 9.67 24.26
C VAL A 705 17.46 9.29 23.85
N GLU A 706 17.31 8.55 22.75
CA GLU A 706 16.00 8.05 22.30
C GLU A 706 15.38 7.08 23.31
N ALA A 707 16.17 6.14 23.83
CA ALA A 707 15.74 5.18 24.85
C ALA A 707 15.31 5.89 26.14
N SER A 708 16.12 6.82 26.65
CA SER A 708 15.77 7.65 27.81
C SER A 708 14.47 8.42 27.58
N LYS A 709 14.24 8.91 26.35
CA LYS A 709 12.99 9.61 26.02
C LYS A 709 11.77 8.69 26.03
N ILE A 710 11.93 7.45 25.57
CA ILE A 710 10.88 6.43 25.64
C ILE A 710 10.59 6.09 27.11
N ASP A 711 11.64 5.92 27.93
CA ASP A 711 11.51 5.62 29.35
C ASP A 711 10.86 6.79 30.12
N ASP A 712 11.16 8.04 29.76
CA ASP A 712 10.44 9.24 30.25
C ASP A 712 8.94 9.15 29.96
N MET A 713 8.56 8.80 28.73
CA MET A 713 7.16 8.69 28.32
C MET A 713 6.42 7.60 29.10
N PHE A 714 7.07 6.45 29.31
CA PHE A 714 6.53 5.40 30.17
C PHE A 714 6.39 5.89 31.62
N SER A 715 7.40 6.58 32.15
CA SER A 715 7.34 7.14 33.50
C SER A 715 6.18 8.12 33.63
N GLU A 716 5.98 9.01 32.66
CA GLU A 716 4.89 9.98 32.69
C GLU A 716 3.52 9.32 32.65
N ALA A 717 3.35 8.32 31.77
CA ALA A 717 2.08 7.62 31.62
C ALA A 717 1.70 6.81 32.86
N TYR A 718 2.66 6.17 33.53
CA TYR A 718 2.39 5.23 34.62
C TYR A 718 2.64 5.79 36.03
N THR A 719 3.51 6.80 36.21
CA THR A 719 3.94 7.27 37.55
C THR A 719 3.47 8.67 37.95
N ARG A 720 3.32 9.63 37.03
CA ARG A 720 3.01 11.03 37.42
C ARG A 720 1.54 11.20 37.85
N LYS A 721 1.33 11.73 39.06
CA LYS A 721 0.00 12.00 39.67
C LYS A 721 -0.65 13.33 39.26
N LYS A 722 0.07 14.25 38.59
CA LYS A 722 -0.31 15.69 38.59
C LYS A 722 -1.03 16.22 37.35
N THR A 723 -1.13 15.51 36.23
CA THR A 723 -1.77 16.05 35.00
C THR A 723 -2.95 15.18 34.56
N ARG A 724 -4.17 15.77 34.58
CA ARG A 724 -5.39 15.13 34.06
C ARG A 724 -5.48 15.19 32.53
N PHE A 725 -4.76 16.12 31.91
CA PHE A 725 -4.70 16.33 30.47
C PHE A 725 -3.34 15.90 29.94
N LEU A 726 -3.37 15.08 28.90
CA LEU A 726 -2.26 14.76 28.03
C LEU A 726 -2.39 15.64 26.77
N VAL A 727 -2.33 16.95 26.95
CA VAL A 727 -1.95 17.83 25.85
C VAL A 727 -0.46 18.08 26.02
N GLN A 728 0.34 17.06 25.72
CA GLN A 728 1.74 17.28 25.43
C GLN A 728 1.90 17.41 23.92
N LEU A 729 1.95 18.64 23.44
CA LEU A 729 2.69 18.97 22.21
C LEU A 729 4.22 18.98 22.53
N SER A 730 4.67 17.98 23.30
CA SER A 730 5.89 17.87 24.13
C SER A 730 5.88 18.67 25.45
N PRO A 731 6.53 18.17 26.53
CA PRO A 731 6.73 18.92 27.76
C PRO A 731 7.73 20.05 27.56
N THR A 732 7.41 21.17 28.20
CA THR A 732 8.29 22.30 28.47
C THR A 732 9.44 21.90 29.39
N GLU A 733 10.54 22.62 29.25
CA GLU A 733 11.74 22.58 30.09
C GLU A 733 11.39 22.64 31.58
N HIS A 734 12.05 21.80 32.37
CA HIS A 734 12.58 22.23 33.65
C HIS A 734 14.01 21.72 33.71
N ASN A 735 14.95 22.63 33.42
CA ASN A 735 16.21 22.81 34.13
C ASN A 735 16.90 24.07 33.58
N GLU A 736 16.36 25.23 33.90
CA GLU A 736 17.20 26.36 34.27
C GLU A 736 17.35 26.29 35.80
N ALA A 737 18.56 25.97 36.26
CA ALA A 737 19.15 26.17 37.60
C ALA A 737 20.05 24.98 38.00
N SER A 738 21.28 24.99 37.49
CA SER A 738 22.51 24.64 38.23
C SER A 738 23.72 25.18 37.48
#